data_AF-A0A0D8YCH7-F1
#
_entry.id   AF-A0A0D8YCH7-F1
#
_cell.length_a   1.000
_cell.length_b   1.000
_cell.length_c   1.000
_cell.angle_alpha   90.00
_cell.angle_beta   90.00
_cell.angle_gamma   90.00
#
_symmetry.space_group_name_H-M   'P 1'
#
loop_
_entity.id
_entity.type
_entity.pdbx_description
1 polymer ?
#
loop_
_entity_poly.entity_id
_entity_poly.type
_entity_poly.pdbx_seq_one_letter_code
_entity_poly.pdbx_strand_id
1 'polypeptide(L)'
;MPAAFASSFTQIATAGTEQHRRHLARSMATQATALELGPGAEQIRKEKLAKFIDRILFLAERQSARREGVFIPPTPAVHLGKYRAPQPASIPVGGLPGPTPTTAPPSAKTKQQFNLYTCTKELSKDEIQSLFESCFMTIMKAERRARQGGTMSMHHVVLVRIATRFHPLPEKLHNELIEFIVDTTQHRHRTDLALLWVTELYSQYQGFTLCFNHDYMSSYGRAPKSELFTKFDSTLCSLLQKLLDKGQHKEAYGCFSRIFSFCSTHTIIFLSLRLFHKLLLDCPLVTSNALNILEKACLDEVYGAFGITTLRELLLTRNRQRVELIDLLFKLCFYDRTEVKQLCVDTLKELCALKYMHCDLRQKLIEQLNECTLPKPPPHFVKYRQVEDFDETLYRSGIHLYLAILPLDTSLLTPLAQAYTKASTLLKKIMLRSIENSIKAIGMDNEDMLHLLENCPVGAESFVARIVHLLTERHTATKEVVSRMKRLHETRKTDVRSLIPILNGLDKEDIVRILPQFILKSAYQNSVGLVFKRLLTGRNVDTGEPTLSAPDLIYEYHKVKPSTPEEFDVQTANLRELLDSRAMTRETVADGIERLMSLNPLPALFYCTLVIVYKKYPSLDSFLGNIVQKVIAKDLSSRDEITRKAFYRALNSLKTVAYSAILTKFSMEEFEEFLGYCNRAETLLALKEFLPTLSTHQQKNINSAIIDMIKDKDEKKEKSRDDKDREKDKERERIRLDRRDRDRERDRKERRERDSR
;
A
#
# COMPACT_ATOMS: atom_id res chain seq x y z
N MET A 1 -26.57 -23.65 -42.24
CA MET A 1 -27.08 -22.28 -42.52
C MET A 1 -27.02 -21.47 -41.23
N PRO A 2 -26.67 -20.17 -41.27
CA PRO A 2 -26.73 -19.29 -40.10
C PRO A 2 -28.16 -19.19 -39.53
N ALA A 3 -28.30 -19.15 -38.21
CA ALA A 3 -29.62 -19.21 -37.54
C ALA A 3 -30.57 -18.07 -37.94
N ALA A 4 -30.04 -16.87 -38.23
CA ALA A 4 -30.82 -15.72 -38.69
C ALA A 4 -31.40 -15.87 -40.11
N PHE A 5 -30.81 -16.76 -40.92
CA PHE A 5 -31.29 -17.04 -42.28
C PHE A 5 -32.50 -17.97 -42.27
N ALA A 6 -32.53 -18.95 -41.35
CA ALA A 6 -33.66 -19.86 -41.19
C ALA A 6 -34.93 -19.14 -40.69
N SER A 7 -34.78 -18.05 -39.93
CA SER A 7 -35.92 -17.31 -39.34
C SER A 7 -36.57 -16.29 -40.29
N SER A 8 -35.93 -15.94 -41.41
CA SER A 8 -36.43 -14.95 -42.38
C SER A 8 -36.82 -15.55 -43.74
N PHE A 9 -36.63 -16.86 -43.90
CA PHE A 9 -36.86 -17.55 -45.16
C PHE A 9 -38.31 -18.04 -45.29
N THR A 10 -39.05 -17.47 -46.24
CA THR A 10 -40.35 -17.99 -46.70
C THR A 10 -40.14 -18.72 -48.03
N GLN A 11 -40.51 -20.01 -48.09
CA GLN A 11 -40.41 -20.78 -49.32
C GLN A 11 -41.45 -20.29 -50.33
N ILE A 12 -40.98 -19.74 -51.44
CA ILE A 12 -41.80 -19.50 -52.62
C ILE A 12 -41.63 -20.73 -53.53
N ALA A 13 -42.72 -21.45 -53.78
CA ALA A 13 -42.74 -22.74 -54.48
C ALA A 13 -42.28 -22.70 -55.97
N THR A 14 -41.82 -21.54 -56.46
CA THR A 14 -41.38 -21.33 -57.85
C THR A 14 -40.06 -20.54 -57.96
N ALA A 15 -39.15 -20.68 -57.01
CA ALA A 15 -37.86 -19.97 -57.05
C ALA A 15 -36.79 -20.76 -57.83
N GLY A 16 -36.72 -20.55 -59.15
CA GLY A 16 -35.70 -21.17 -60.02
C GLY A 16 -35.12 -20.29 -61.13
N THR A 17 -35.63 -19.07 -61.33
CA THR A 17 -35.12 -18.21 -62.43
C THR A 17 -33.78 -17.57 -62.07
N GLU A 18 -32.90 -17.43 -63.07
CA GLU A 18 -31.53 -16.95 -62.87
C GLU A 18 -31.46 -15.52 -62.30
N GLN A 19 -32.48 -14.71 -62.56
CA GLN A 19 -32.62 -13.38 -61.97
C GLN A 19 -32.79 -13.44 -60.45
N HIS A 20 -33.56 -14.39 -59.91
CA HIS A 20 -33.71 -14.58 -58.47
C HIS A 20 -32.40 -15.03 -57.83
N ARG A 21 -31.64 -15.94 -58.48
CA ARG A 21 -30.31 -16.34 -58.01
C ARG A 21 -29.33 -15.16 -57.97
N ARG A 22 -29.33 -14.30 -58.99
CA ARG A 22 -28.49 -13.09 -59.03
C ARG A 22 -28.89 -12.04 -58.00
N HIS A 23 -30.17 -11.94 -57.68
CA HIS A 23 -30.65 -11.02 -56.65
C HIS A 23 -30.26 -11.52 -55.25
N LEU A 24 -30.45 -12.81 -54.98
CA LEU A 24 -30.04 -13.44 -53.73
C LEU A 24 -28.52 -13.34 -53.53
N ALA A 25 -27.72 -13.63 -54.56
CA ALA A 25 -26.26 -13.51 -54.51
C ALA A 25 -25.81 -12.07 -54.20
N ARG A 26 -26.48 -11.06 -54.79
CA ARG A 26 -26.21 -9.65 -54.49
C ARG A 26 -26.58 -9.28 -53.06
N SER A 27 -27.72 -9.75 -52.55
CA SER A 27 -28.11 -9.53 -51.15
C SER A 27 -27.13 -10.19 -50.18
N MET A 28 -26.69 -11.42 -50.45
CA MET A 28 -25.69 -12.11 -49.64
C MET A 28 -24.33 -11.40 -49.67
N ALA A 29 -23.86 -10.95 -50.83
CA ALA A 29 -22.61 -10.20 -50.95
C ALA A 29 -22.67 -8.85 -50.21
N THR A 30 -23.82 -8.18 -50.25
CA THR A 30 -24.02 -6.90 -49.55
C THR A 30 -24.03 -7.10 -48.03
N GLN A 31 -24.68 -8.15 -47.54
CA GLN A 31 -24.69 -8.49 -46.11
C GLN A 31 -23.31 -8.96 -45.63
N ALA A 32 -22.60 -9.76 -46.41
CA ALA A 32 -21.24 -10.20 -46.09
C ALA A 32 -20.26 -9.02 -46.04
N THR A 33 -20.36 -8.08 -47.00
CA THR A 33 -19.55 -6.85 -47.00
C THR A 33 -19.88 -5.94 -45.81
N ALA A 34 -21.15 -5.85 -45.41
CA ALA A 34 -21.57 -5.09 -44.22
C ALA A 34 -21.06 -5.70 -42.91
N LEU A 35 -20.86 -7.02 -42.88
CA LEU A 35 -20.25 -7.77 -41.76
C LEU A 35 -18.73 -7.90 -41.90
N GLU A 36 -18.11 -7.24 -42.88
CA GLU A 36 -16.68 -7.30 -43.22
C GLU A 36 -16.11 -8.70 -43.51
N LEU A 37 -16.96 -9.61 -44.00
CA LEU A 37 -16.61 -10.97 -44.36
C LEU A 37 -16.43 -11.09 -45.87
N GLY A 38 -15.27 -11.60 -46.29
CA GLY A 38 -14.99 -11.94 -47.70
C GLY A 38 -13.84 -11.16 -48.33
N PRO A 39 -13.39 -11.59 -49.52
CA PRO A 39 -12.15 -11.14 -50.16
C PRO A 39 -12.14 -9.64 -50.50
N GLY A 40 -13.31 -9.05 -50.81
CA GLY A 40 -13.41 -7.61 -51.08
C GLY A 40 -13.15 -6.73 -49.85
N ALA A 41 -13.59 -7.17 -48.66
CA ALA A 41 -13.33 -6.44 -47.41
C ALA A 41 -11.86 -6.50 -47.00
N GLU A 42 -11.19 -7.64 -47.23
CA GLU A 42 -9.75 -7.79 -47.04
C GLU A 42 -8.93 -6.91 -47.99
N GLN A 43 -9.37 -6.80 -49.25
CA GLN A 43 -8.70 -5.96 -50.24
C GLN A 43 -8.83 -4.46 -49.91
N ILE A 44 -10.00 -4.03 -49.43
CA ILE A 44 -10.22 -2.67 -48.92
C ILE A 44 -9.35 -2.39 -47.68
N ARG A 45 -9.18 -3.36 -46.77
CA ARG A 45 -8.24 -3.22 -45.64
C ARG A 45 -6.80 -3.10 -46.11
N LYS A 46 -6.37 -3.94 -47.06
CA LYS A 46 -5.01 -3.87 -47.63
C LYS A 46 -4.75 -2.54 -48.32
N GLU A 47 -5.70 -2.01 -49.09
CA GLU A 47 -5.58 -0.69 -49.72
C GLU A 47 -5.53 0.45 -48.70
N LYS A 48 -6.37 0.40 -47.65
CA LYS A 48 -6.33 1.41 -46.58
C LYS A 48 -5.01 1.36 -45.80
N LEU A 49 -4.50 0.15 -45.54
CA LEU A 49 -3.21 -0.04 -44.89
C LEU A 49 -2.06 0.45 -45.76
N ALA A 50 -2.08 0.18 -47.07
CA ALA A 50 -1.09 0.70 -48.01
C ALA A 50 -1.09 2.24 -48.05
N LYS A 51 -2.27 2.87 -48.16
CA LYS A 51 -2.42 4.34 -48.12
C LYS A 51 -1.98 4.94 -46.79
N PHE A 52 -2.12 4.20 -45.69
CA PHE A 52 -1.66 4.63 -44.36
C PHE A 52 -0.14 4.53 -44.22
N ILE A 53 0.47 3.44 -44.68
CA ILE A 53 1.92 3.25 -44.68
C ILE A 53 2.60 4.29 -45.57
N ASP A 54 2.04 4.57 -46.75
CA ASP A 54 2.55 5.59 -47.68
C ASP A 54 2.54 7.00 -47.06
N ARG A 55 1.49 7.30 -46.28
CA ARG A 55 1.39 8.55 -45.52
C ARG A 55 2.38 8.62 -44.35
N ILE A 56 2.70 7.50 -43.70
CA ILE A 56 3.72 7.44 -42.65
C ILE A 56 5.12 7.64 -43.25
N LEU A 57 5.44 6.98 -44.37
CA LEU A 57 6.70 7.14 -45.08
C LEU A 57 6.90 8.59 -45.53
N PHE A 58 5.88 9.21 -46.14
CA PHE A 58 5.90 10.62 -46.52
C PHE A 58 6.13 11.58 -45.34
N LEU A 59 5.58 11.27 -44.17
CA LEU A 59 5.78 12.08 -42.96
C LEU A 59 7.17 11.88 -42.34
N ALA A 60 7.71 10.67 -42.39
CA ALA A 60 9.05 10.35 -41.90
C ALA A 60 10.13 11.02 -42.76
N GLU A 61 9.98 10.98 -44.09
CA GLU A 61 10.87 11.61 -45.06
C GLU A 61 10.85 13.16 -44.93
N ARG A 62 9.68 13.73 -44.64
CA ARG A 62 9.53 15.16 -44.33
C ARG A 62 10.15 15.56 -42.98
N GLN A 63 10.27 14.62 -42.04
CA GLN A 63 10.96 14.84 -40.76
C GLN A 63 12.48 14.69 -40.86
N SER A 64 13.01 13.84 -41.75
CA SER A 64 14.46 13.77 -42.01
C SER A 64 14.94 15.03 -42.75
N ALA A 65 14.21 15.48 -43.78
CA ALA A 65 14.55 16.68 -44.54
C ALA A 65 14.57 17.97 -43.69
N ARG A 66 13.77 18.03 -42.60
CA ARG A 66 13.81 19.13 -41.62
C ARG A 66 15.01 19.08 -40.68
N ARG A 67 15.55 17.90 -40.38
CA ARG A 67 16.77 17.75 -39.57
C ARG A 67 18.02 18.10 -40.34
N GLU A 68 18.00 17.92 -41.67
CA GLU A 68 19.12 18.24 -42.57
C GLU A 68 19.11 19.71 -43.05
N GLY A 69 18.24 20.56 -42.50
CA GLY A 69 18.27 22.01 -42.75
C GLY A 69 17.82 22.44 -44.15
N VAL A 70 17.20 21.55 -44.94
CA VAL A 70 16.75 21.85 -46.30
C VAL A 70 15.41 22.60 -46.27
N PHE A 71 15.35 23.75 -46.96
CA PHE A 71 14.13 24.56 -47.11
C PHE A 71 13.11 23.85 -48.02
N ILE A 72 11.91 23.58 -47.51
CA ILE A 72 10.82 22.93 -48.24
C ILE A 72 9.71 23.95 -48.52
N PRO A 73 9.39 24.29 -49.79
CA PRO A 73 8.29 25.19 -50.12
C PRO A 73 6.91 24.59 -49.74
N PRO A 74 5.88 25.44 -49.51
CA PRO A 74 4.54 24.98 -49.16
C PRO A 74 3.92 24.16 -50.31
N THR A 75 3.22 23.08 -49.94
CA THR A 75 2.50 22.21 -50.88
C THR A 75 1.53 23.03 -51.75
N PRO A 76 1.58 22.91 -53.09
CA PRO A 76 0.81 23.75 -53.99
C PRO A 76 -0.70 23.52 -53.82
N ALA A 77 -1.45 24.62 -53.79
CA ALA A 77 -2.90 24.61 -53.91
C ALA A 77 -3.28 23.95 -55.25
N VAL A 78 -3.96 22.81 -55.18
CA VAL A 78 -4.59 22.18 -56.34
C VAL A 78 -5.50 23.22 -56.99
N HIS A 79 -5.04 23.74 -58.12
CA HIS A 79 -5.83 24.58 -59.01
C HIS A 79 -6.99 23.72 -59.52
N LEU A 80 -8.20 24.05 -59.08
CA LEU A 80 -9.43 23.62 -59.74
C LEU A 80 -9.42 24.18 -61.16
N GLY A 81 -9.14 23.30 -62.12
CA GLY A 81 -9.28 23.57 -63.54
C GLY A 81 -10.67 24.11 -63.85
N LYS A 82 -10.71 25.18 -64.64
CA LYS A 82 -11.92 25.70 -65.28
C LYS A 82 -12.50 24.61 -66.19
N TYR A 83 -13.56 23.93 -65.74
CA TYR A 83 -14.44 23.21 -66.66
C TYR A 83 -15.65 24.09 -67.00
N ARG A 84 -15.60 24.51 -68.26
CA ARG A 84 -16.62 25.16 -69.08
C ARG A 84 -17.90 24.31 -69.09
N ALA A 85 -19.03 24.89 -68.70
CA ALA A 85 -20.34 24.31 -68.94
C ALA A 85 -20.63 24.30 -70.46
N PRO A 86 -21.22 23.21 -71.00
CA PRO A 86 -21.55 23.13 -72.43
C PRO A 86 -22.69 24.09 -72.79
N GLN A 87 -22.43 24.91 -73.81
CA GLN A 87 -23.43 25.72 -74.50
C GLN A 87 -24.32 24.80 -75.37
N PRO A 88 -25.65 25.00 -75.39
CA PRO A 88 -26.49 24.44 -76.44
C PRO A 88 -26.25 25.19 -77.77
N ALA A 89 -26.26 24.42 -78.87
CA ALA A 89 -25.97 24.86 -80.22
C ALA A 89 -27.04 25.82 -80.79
N SER A 90 -26.57 26.87 -81.46
CA SER A 90 -27.34 27.80 -82.27
C SER A 90 -27.40 27.33 -83.74
N ILE A 91 -28.60 27.28 -84.32
CA ILE A 91 -28.83 27.22 -85.77
C ILE A 91 -29.08 28.66 -86.27
N PRO A 92 -28.52 29.08 -87.43
CA PRO A 92 -28.55 30.47 -87.88
C PRO A 92 -29.77 30.77 -88.77
N VAL A 93 -30.37 31.95 -88.61
CA VAL A 93 -31.23 32.55 -89.64
C VAL A 93 -30.98 34.06 -89.66
N GLY A 94 -30.49 34.55 -90.80
CA GLY A 94 -30.33 35.98 -91.08
C GLY A 94 -31.57 36.58 -91.75
N GLY A 95 -31.58 37.92 -91.81
CA GLY A 95 -32.45 38.70 -92.71
C GLY A 95 -33.48 39.60 -92.02
N LEU A 96 -33.13 40.88 -91.84
CA LEU A 96 -34.09 42.01 -91.76
C LEU A 96 -34.73 42.21 -93.16
N PRO A 97 -35.98 42.71 -93.30
CA PRO A 97 -36.31 44.15 -93.12
C PRO A 97 -37.69 44.45 -92.46
N GLY A 98 -37.82 45.63 -91.82
CA GLY A 98 -39.11 46.19 -91.32
C GLY A 98 -39.92 46.91 -92.39
N PRO A 99 -40.70 47.99 -92.10
CA PRO A 99 -41.39 48.42 -90.87
C PRO A 99 -42.92 48.66 -91.15
N THR A 100 -43.59 49.46 -90.29
CA THR A 100 -44.87 50.20 -90.47
C THR A 100 -46.13 49.62 -89.74
N PRO A 101 -47.18 50.42 -89.49
CA PRO A 101 -47.37 51.06 -88.17
C PRO A 101 -48.84 51.02 -87.68
N THR A 102 -49.15 50.80 -86.40
CA THR A 102 -50.44 51.35 -85.89
C THR A 102 -50.53 51.46 -84.37
N THR A 103 -50.83 52.71 -83.96
CA THR A 103 -51.64 53.17 -82.82
C THR A 103 -51.19 52.93 -81.38
N ALA A 104 -50.84 54.04 -80.73
CA ALA A 104 -50.94 54.28 -79.28
C ALA A 104 -52.24 55.09 -78.98
N PRO A 105 -52.65 55.31 -77.71
CA PRO A 105 -52.64 54.46 -76.51
C PRO A 105 -54.06 54.43 -75.82
N PRO A 106 -54.21 53.79 -74.65
CA PRO A 106 -54.57 54.63 -73.50
C PRO A 106 -53.76 54.36 -72.22
N SER A 107 -53.49 55.46 -71.50
CA SER A 107 -52.97 55.62 -70.13
C SER A 107 -51.72 54.82 -69.72
N ALA A 108 -50.58 55.50 -69.69
CA ALA A 108 -49.37 55.04 -69.03
C ALA A 108 -49.60 54.83 -67.53
N LYS A 109 -49.61 53.57 -67.07
CA LYS A 109 -49.18 53.26 -65.70
C LYS A 109 -47.66 53.24 -65.73
N THR A 110 -47.06 54.22 -65.06
CA THR A 110 -45.61 54.33 -64.85
C THR A 110 -45.09 52.99 -64.37
N LYS A 111 -44.33 52.26 -65.21
CA LYS A 111 -43.58 51.08 -64.75
C LYS A 111 -42.48 51.60 -63.85
N GLN A 112 -42.75 51.59 -62.54
CA GLN A 112 -41.75 51.90 -61.53
C GLN A 112 -40.64 50.86 -61.65
N GLN A 113 -39.46 51.28 -62.10
CA GLN A 113 -38.29 50.44 -62.18
C GLN A 113 -37.99 49.91 -60.77
N PHE A 114 -38.02 48.59 -60.59
CA PHE A 114 -37.72 47.97 -59.30
C PHE A 114 -36.32 48.39 -58.87
N ASN A 115 -36.25 49.26 -57.88
CA ASN A 115 -35.00 49.69 -57.27
C ASN A 115 -34.99 49.15 -55.84
N LEU A 116 -34.05 48.24 -55.58
CA LEU A 116 -33.95 47.46 -54.34
C LEU A 116 -33.93 48.38 -53.11
N TYR A 117 -33.30 49.55 -53.22
CA TYR A 117 -33.18 50.53 -52.14
C TYR A 117 -34.49 51.27 -51.80
N THR A 118 -35.37 51.48 -52.79
CA THR A 118 -36.64 52.20 -52.59
C THR A 118 -37.81 51.27 -52.30
N CYS A 119 -37.70 49.99 -52.66
CA CYS A 119 -38.75 48.99 -52.49
C CYS A 119 -38.56 48.09 -51.26
N THR A 120 -37.42 48.18 -50.56
CA THR A 120 -37.18 47.44 -49.31
C THR A 120 -37.24 48.39 -48.12
N LYS A 121 -38.03 48.03 -47.11
CA LYS A 121 -38.00 48.71 -45.80
C LYS A 121 -36.88 48.10 -44.98
N GLU A 122 -36.12 48.93 -44.27
CA GLU A 122 -35.18 48.43 -43.27
C GLU A 122 -35.95 47.62 -42.22
N LEU A 123 -35.53 46.37 -42.04
CA LEU A 123 -36.12 45.48 -41.04
C LEU A 123 -35.81 46.04 -39.64
N SER A 124 -36.78 45.96 -38.74
CA SER A 124 -36.51 46.27 -37.33
C SER A 124 -35.48 45.30 -36.75
N LYS A 125 -34.74 45.73 -35.72
CA LYS A 125 -33.73 44.88 -35.07
C LYS A 125 -34.32 43.55 -34.57
N ASP A 126 -35.56 43.58 -34.09
CA ASP A 126 -36.28 42.40 -33.60
C ASP A 126 -36.66 41.43 -34.74
N GLU A 127 -37.08 41.95 -35.89
CA GLU A 127 -37.36 41.14 -37.08
C GLU A 127 -36.09 40.51 -37.65
N ILE A 128 -34.98 41.24 -37.69
CA ILE A 128 -33.67 40.71 -38.11
C ILE A 128 -33.24 39.55 -37.20
N GLN A 129 -33.37 39.73 -35.88
CA GLN A 129 -33.02 38.70 -34.92
C GLN A 129 -33.94 37.47 -35.04
N SER A 130 -35.25 37.67 -35.19
CA SER A 130 -36.22 36.58 -35.39
C SER A 130 -35.95 35.79 -36.68
N LEU A 131 -35.66 36.48 -37.78
CA LEU A 131 -35.29 35.86 -39.06
C LEU A 131 -33.97 35.08 -38.94
N PHE A 132 -32.98 35.63 -38.24
CA PHE A 132 -31.72 34.95 -37.97
C PHE A 132 -31.92 33.67 -37.15
N GLU A 133 -32.68 33.75 -36.06
CA GLU A 133 -33.02 32.60 -35.20
C GLU A 133 -33.73 31.49 -36.00
N SER A 134 -34.74 31.86 -36.80
CA SER A 134 -35.48 30.92 -37.65
C SER A 134 -34.59 30.29 -38.73
N CYS A 135 -33.73 31.09 -39.38
CA CYS A 135 -32.79 30.60 -40.38
C CYS A 135 -31.78 29.62 -39.77
N PHE A 136 -31.17 29.98 -38.65
CA PHE A 136 -30.20 29.15 -37.96
C PHE A 136 -30.80 27.81 -37.50
N MET A 137 -31.99 27.84 -36.90
CA MET A 137 -32.74 26.64 -36.51
C MET A 137 -33.10 25.76 -37.71
N THR A 138 -33.48 26.37 -38.83
CA THR A 138 -33.80 25.65 -40.07
C THR A 138 -32.57 24.95 -40.64
N ILE A 139 -31.42 25.64 -40.67
CA ILE A 139 -30.15 25.05 -41.11
C ILE A 139 -29.77 23.90 -40.15
N MET A 140 -29.87 24.10 -38.84
CA MET A 140 -29.54 23.07 -37.85
C MET A 140 -30.40 21.80 -38.03
N LYS A 141 -31.73 21.96 -38.20
CA LYS A 141 -32.67 20.85 -38.43
C LYS A 141 -32.52 20.17 -39.81
N ALA A 142 -31.82 20.79 -40.77
CA ALA A 142 -31.62 20.23 -42.11
C ALA A 142 -30.59 19.08 -42.18
N GLU A 143 -29.99 18.68 -41.06
CA GLU A 143 -28.99 17.61 -40.94
C GLU A 143 -29.37 16.32 -41.69
N ARG A 144 -30.61 15.85 -41.53
CA ARG A 144 -31.09 14.60 -42.17
C ARG A 144 -31.06 14.69 -43.70
N ARG A 145 -31.41 15.85 -44.26
CA ARG A 145 -31.40 16.10 -45.71
C ARG A 145 -29.96 16.22 -46.22
N ALA A 146 -29.09 16.93 -45.50
CA ALA A 146 -27.67 17.03 -45.84
C ALA A 146 -26.98 15.67 -45.85
N ARG A 147 -27.34 14.78 -44.90
CA ARG A 147 -26.87 13.40 -44.86
C ARG A 147 -27.32 12.59 -46.06
N GLN A 148 -28.61 12.66 -46.41
CA GLN A 148 -29.14 11.97 -47.59
C GLN A 148 -28.51 12.47 -48.90
N GLY A 149 -28.16 13.75 -48.97
CA GLY A 149 -27.49 14.36 -50.12
C GLY A 149 -25.96 14.22 -50.13
N GLY A 150 -25.33 13.60 -49.14
CA GLY A 150 -23.87 13.44 -49.05
C GLY A 150 -23.08 14.73 -48.76
N THR A 151 -23.75 15.82 -48.38
CA THR A 151 -23.15 17.15 -48.17
C THR A 151 -22.98 17.50 -46.68
N MET A 152 -22.85 16.50 -45.82
CA MET A 152 -22.77 16.65 -44.37
C MET A 152 -21.60 17.54 -43.91
N SER A 153 -20.42 17.40 -44.53
CA SER A 153 -19.25 18.22 -44.19
C SER A 153 -19.50 19.71 -44.47
N MET A 154 -20.16 20.04 -45.58
CA MET A 154 -20.51 21.41 -45.93
C MET A 154 -21.56 21.98 -45.00
N HIS A 155 -22.54 21.17 -44.57
CA HIS A 155 -23.53 21.56 -43.57
C HIS A 155 -22.86 21.95 -42.24
N HIS A 156 -21.90 21.17 -41.76
CA HIS A 156 -21.13 21.53 -40.56
C HIS A 156 -20.34 22.83 -40.72
N VAL A 157 -19.66 23.01 -41.86
CA VAL A 157 -18.89 24.22 -42.14
C VAL A 157 -19.79 25.46 -42.15
N VAL A 158 -20.97 25.37 -42.76
CA VAL A 158 -21.95 26.48 -42.78
C VAL A 158 -22.43 26.80 -41.36
N LEU A 159 -22.83 25.79 -40.58
CA LEU A 159 -23.27 25.99 -39.19
C LEU A 159 -22.19 26.64 -38.33
N VAL A 160 -20.96 26.12 -38.36
CA VAL A 160 -19.84 26.63 -37.58
C VAL A 160 -19.47 28.05 -38.00
N ARG A 161 -19.45 28.34 -39.31
CA ARG A 161 -19.14 29.70 -39.78
C ARG A 161 -20.22 30.69 -39.37
N ILE A 162 -21.50 30.34 -39.46
CA ILE A 162 -22.57 31.22 -38.99
C ILE A 162 -22.44 31.45 -37.48
N ALA A 163 -22.19 30.39 -36.71
CA ALA A 163 -22.05 30.46 -35.25
C ALA A 163 -20.83 31.26 -34.77
N THR A 164 -19.79 31.41 -35.60
CA THR A 164 -18.50 31.98 -35.16
C THR A 164 -18.08 33.25 -35.90
N ARG A 165 -18.62 33.56 -37.09
CA ARG A 165 -18.10 34.62 -37.97
C ARG A 165 -18.99 35.84 -38.14
N PHE A 166 -20.31 35.71 -38.06
CA PHE A 166 -21.23 36.71 -38.66
C PHE A 166 -22.10 37.51 -37.67
N HIS A 167 -22.15 37.14 -36.39
CA HIS A 167 -22.75 37.91 -35.29
C HIS A 167 -22.37 37.23 -33.96
N PRO A 168 -22.28 37.90 -32.79
CA PRO A 168 -22.27 37.19 -31.52
C PRO A 168 -23.52 36.32 -31.45
N LEU A 169 -23.33 35.00 -31.44
CA LEU A 169 -24.43 34.06 -31.37
C LEU A 169 -25.20 34.33 -30.06
N PRO A 170 -26.51 34.63 -30.10
CA PRO A 170 -27.32 34.79 -28.89
C PRO A 170 -27.16 33.57 -28.00
N GLU A 171 -27.07 33.76 -26.68
CA GLU A 171 -26.87 32.67 -25.72
C GLU A 171 -27.91 31.54 -25.87
N LYS A 172 -29.15 31.91 -26.24
CA LYS A 172 -30.21 30.94 -26.56
C LYS A 172 -29.80 29.99 -27.69
N LEU A 173 -29.35 30.52 -28.82
CA LEU A 173 -28.92 29.71 -29.97
C LEU A 173 -27.63 28.95 -29.70
N HIS A 174 -26.73 29.52 -28.88
CA HIS A 174 -25.52 28.83 -28.42
C HIS A 174 -25.86 27.57 -27.62
N ASN A 175 -26.77 27.69 -26.65
CA ASN A 175 -27.23 26.57 -25.85
C ASN A 175 -27.99 25.53 -26.69
N GLU A 176 -28.84 25.97 -27.63
CA GLU A 176 -29.53 25.08 -28.56
C GLU A 176 -28.57 24.30 -29.46
N LEU A 177 -27.49 24.93 -29.94
CA LEU A 177 -26.45 24.24 -30.70
C LEU A 177 -25.70 23.21 -29.84
N ILE A 178 -25.40 23.53 -28.58
CA ILE A 178 -24.81 22.58 -27.63
C ILE A 178 -25.78 21.41 -27.40
N GLU A 179 -27.06 21.67 -27.13
CA GLU A 179 -28.06 20.63 -26.91
C GLU A 179 -28.23 19.73 -28.13
N PHE A 180 -28.19 20.32 -29.33
CA PHE A 180 -28.20 19.60 -30.59
C PHE A 180 -26.97 18.69 -30.76
N ILE A 181 -25.76 19.19 -30.46
CA ILE A 181 -24.53 18.39 -30.54
C ILE A 181 -24.54 17.25 -29.53
N VAL A 182 -25.00 17.54 -28.31
CA VAL A 182 -25.01 16.62 -27.16
C VAL A 182 -26.23 15.68 -27.20
N ASP A 183 -27.16 15.83 -28.15
CA ASP A 183 -28.25 14.89 -28.37
C ASP A 183 -27.74 13.55 -28.95
N THR A 184 -27.49 12.63 -28.03
CA THR A 184 -28.23 11.37 -27.89
C THR A 184 -28.27 10.46 -29.12
N THR A 185 -29.18 10.85 -30.01
CA THR A 185 -29.73 9.99 -31.04
C THR A 185 -28.86 9.89 -32.30
N GLN A 186 -27.89 10.81 -32.52
CA GLN A 186 -27.14 10.92 -33.79
C GLN A 186 -25.63 11.26 -33.65
N HIS A 187 -24.97 10.84 -32.57
CA HIS A 187 -23.60 11.26 -32.20
C HIS A 187 -22.47 11.05 -33.23
N ARG A 188 -22.52 10.00 -34.05
CA ARG A 188 -21.38 9.61 -34.92
C ARG A 188 -20.97 10.72 -35.88
N HIS A 189 -21.91 11.55 -36.32
CA HIS A 189 -21.67 12.64 -37.26
C HIS A 189 -21.54 13.99 -36.56
N ARG A 190 -22.15 14.18 -35.39
CA ARG A 190 -22.09 15.43 -34.61
C ARG A 190 -20.78 15.63 -33.86
N THR A 191 -19.98 14.58 -33.72
CA THR A 191 -18.63 14.68 -33.13
C THR A 191 -17.71 15.57 -33.97
N ASP A 192 -17.74 15.40 -35.29
CA ASP A 192 -16.92 16.21 -36.19
C ASP A 192 -17.40 17.66 -36.25
N LEU A 193 -18.71 17.90 -36.05
CA LEU A 193 -19.27 19.24 -35.88
C LEU A 193 -18.73 19.93 -34.63
N ALA A 194 -18.73 19.24 -33.48
CA ALA A 194 -18.21 19.77 -32.21
C ALA A 194 -16.72 20.13 -32.31
N LEU A 195 -15.92 19.21 -32.88
CA LEU A 195 -14.49 19.42 -33.09
C LEU A 195 -14.22 20.57 -34.05
N LEU A 196 -14.98 20.66 -35.15
CA LEU A 196 -14.87 21.76 -36.11
C LEU A 196 -15.19 23.10 -35.44
N TRP A 197 -16.22 23.14 -34.60
CA TRP A 197 -16.60 24.36 -33.88
C TRP A 197 -15.52 24.82 -32.91
N VAL A 198 -15.02 23.92 -32.07
CA VAL A 198 -13.96 24.21 -31.09
C VAL A 198 -12.64 24.59 -31.80
N THR A 199 -12.30 23.92 -32.89
CA THR A 199 -11.10 24.21 -33.68
C THR A 199 -11.19 25.56 -34.38
N GLU A 200 -12.38 25.94 -34.86
CA GLU A 200 -12.62 27.24 -35.48
C GLU A 200 -12.43 28.37 -34.46
N LEU A 201 -13.00 28.22 -33.26
CA LEU A 201 -12.83 29.19 -32.16
C LEU A 201 -11.36 29.30 -31.73
N TYR A 202 -10.63 28.18 -31.66
CA TYR A 202 -9.20 28.22 -31.40
C TYR A 202 -8.41 28.90 -32.54
N SER A 203 -8.81 28.66 -33.79
CA SER A 203 -8.20 29.30 -34.97
C SER A 203 -8.44 30.80 -34.99
N GLN A 204 -9.57 31.27 -34.46
CA GLN A 204 -9.82 32.69 -34.20
C GLN A 204 -8.91 33.23 -33.11
N TYR A 205 -8.80 32.53 -31.98
CA TYR A 205 -7.90 32.91 -30.87
C TYR A 205 -6.42 33.03 -31.30
N GLN A 206 -5.94 32.12 -32.15
CA GLN A 206 -4.58 32.17 -32.72
C GLN A 206 -4.44 33.23 -33.84
N GLY A 207 -5.54 33.79 -34.32
CA GLY A 207 -5.54 34.81 -35.37
C GLY A 207 -5.39 34.26 -36.79
N PHE A 208 -5.57 32.95 -37.00
CA PHE A 208 -5.55 32.34 -38.34
C PHE A 208 -6.78 32.70 -39.17
N THR A 209 -7.82 33.22 -38.53
CA THR A 209 -9.11 33.42 -39.16
C THR A 209 -9.85 34.61 -38.53
N LEU A 210 -10.55 35.41 -39.35
CA LEU A 210 -11.11 36.71 -38.94
C LEU A 210 -12.57 36.64 -38.44
N CYS A 211 -12.88 37.34 -37.35
CA CYS A 211 -14.25 37.50 -36.85
C CYS A 211 -14.87 38.75 -37.48
N PHE A 212 -15.88 38.59 -38.33
CA PHE A 212 -16.59 39.73 -38.93
C PHE A 212 -17.77 40.12 -38.04
N ASN A 213 -17.47 40.64 -36.84
CA ASN A 213 -18.50 41.23 -35.99
C ASN A 213 -18.64 42.74 -36.30
N HIS A 214 -19.87 43.24 -36.32
CA HIS A 214 -20.19 44.64 -36.60
C HIS A 214 -19.56 45.60 -35.57
N ASP A 215 -19.34 45.12 -34.33
CA ASP A 215 -18.70 45.85 -33.24
C ASP A 215 -17.18 46.01 -33.41
N TYR A 216 -16.54 45.14 -34.20
CA TYR A 216 -15.08 45.13 -34.43
C TYR A 216 -14.68 45.68 -35.81
N MET A 217 -15.61 46.33 -36.51
CA MET A 217 -15.34 46.96 -37.81
C MET A 217 -14.26 48.05 -37.71
N SER A 218 -14.16 48.74 -36.58
CA SER A 218 -13.14 49.77 -36.29
C SER A 218 -11.74 49.19 -36.01
N SER A 219 -11.63 47.90 -35.63
CA SER A 219 -10.37 47.21 -35.34
C SER A 219 -9.96 46.21 -36.44
N TYR A 220 -10.47 46.38 -37.66
CA TYR A 220 -10.26 45.44 -38.78
C TYR A 220 -10.68 43.99 -38.47
N GLY A 221 -11.72 43.80 -37.65
CA GLY A 221 -12.27 42.47 -37.33
C GLY A 221 -11.45 41.65 -36.34
N ARG A 222 -10.54 42.30 -35.57
CA ARG A 222 -9.80 41.65 -34.49
C ARG A 222 -10.45 41.94 -33.14
N ALA A 223 -11.16 40.95 -32.61
CA ALA A 223 -11.57 40.92 -31.21
C ALA A 223 -10.33 40.77 -30.30
N PRO A 224 -10.37 41.26 -29.04
CA PRO A 224 -9.27 41.08 -28.10
C PRO A 224 -9.00 39.60 -27.84
N LYS A 225 -7.71 39.24 -27.75
CA LYS A 225 -7.26 37.85 -27.60
C LYS A 225 -7.81 37.17 -26.33
N SER A 226 -8.01 37.93 -25.26
CA SER A 226 -8.64 37.46 -24.01
C SER A 226 -10.09 37.03 -24.20
N GLU A 227 -10.90 37.83 -24.89
CA GLU A 227 -12.31 37.50 -25.17
C GLU A 227 -12.43 36.28 -26.10
N LEU A 228 -11.55 36.17 -27.10
CA LEU A 228 -11.51 34.99 -27.97
C LEU A 228 -11.13 33.72 -27.21
N PHE A 229 -10.19 33.82 -26.25
CA PHE A 229 -9.87 32.73 -25.35
C PHE A 229 -11.07 32.36 -24.47
N THR A 230 -11.75 33.35 -23.87
CA THR A 230 -12.95 33.11 -23.06
C THR A 230 -14.06 32.44 -23.86
N LYS A 231 -14.28 32.85 -25.12
CA LYS A 231 -15.27 32.20 -26.01
C LYS A 231 -14.90 30.75 -26.32
N PHE A 232 -13.63 30.49 -26.62
CA PHE A 232 -13.14 29.13 -26.84
C PHE A 232 -13.31 28.26 -25.59
N ASP A 233 -12.86 28.76 -24.43
CA ASP A 233 -12.89 28.04 -23.15
C ASP A 233 -14.33 27.79 -22.69
N SER A 234 -15.19 28.82 -22.68
CA SER A 234 -16.60 28.67 -22.29
C SER A 234 -17.36 27.68 -23.18
N THR A 235 -17.13 27.69 -24.50
CA THR A 235 -17.76 26.75 -25.43
C THR A 235 -17.29 25.31 -25.19
N LEU A 236 -15.97 25.11 -25.05
CA LEU A 236 -15.38 23.81 -24.75
C LEU A 236 -15.89 23.27 -23.40
N CYS A 237 -15.84 24.09 -22.35
CA CYS A 237 -16.31 23.72 -21.03
C CYS A 237 -17.81 23.44 -20.98
N SER A 238 -18.63 24.23 -21.67
CA SER A 238 -20.08 24.00 -21.73
C SER A 238 -20.42 22.69 -22.44
N LEU A 239 -19.72 22.36 -23.53
CA LEU A 239 -19.85 21.07 -24.21
C LEU A 239 -19.46 19.90 -23.28
N LEU A 240 -18.30 20.00 -22.62
CA LEU A 240 -17.81 18.95 -21.71
C LEU A 240 -18.72 18.78 -20.49
N GLN A 241 -19.19 19.86 -19.88
CA GLN A 241 -20.08 19.83 -18.72
C GLN A 241 -21.44 19.24 -19.09
N LYS A 242 -22.05 19.67 -20.21
CA LYS A 242 -23.33 19.10 -20.69
C LYS A 242 -23.22 17.62 -21.05
N LEU A 243 -22.08 17.17 -21.57
CA LEU A 243 -21.82 15.74 -21.82
C LEU A 243 -21.72 14.94 -20.52
N LEU A 244 -21.12 15.52 -19.48
CA LEU A 244 -21.04 14.91 -18.15
C LEU A 244 -22.43 14.86 -17.48
N ASP A 245 -23.17 15.97 -17.46
CA ASP A 245 -24.48 16.10 -16.84
C ASP A 245 -25.51 15.15 -17.49
N LYS A 246 -25.55 15.06 -18.83
CA LYS A 246 -26.42 14.09 -19.52
C LYS A 246 -26.08 12.63 -19.21
N GLY A 247 -24.82 12.35 -18.89
CA GLY A 247 -24.41 11.05 -18.35
C GLY A 247 -25.01 10.81 -16.96
N GLN A 248 -25.02 11.81 -16.08
CA GLN A 248 -25.44 11.66 -14.68
C GLN A 248 -26.96 11.40 -14.51
N HIS A 249 -27.79 11.87 -15.43
CA HIS A 249 -29.27 11.76 -15.35
C HIS A 249 -29.89 10.34 -15.48
N LYS A 250 -29.17 9.26 -15.15
CA LYS A 250 -29.70 7.88 -15.18
C LYS A 250 -29.40 7.01 -13.96
N GLU A 251 -29.18 7.61 -12.79
CA GLU A 251 -29.12 6.89 -11.50
C GLU A 251 -30.47 6.25 -11.06
N ALA A 252 -31.55 6.34 -11.83
CA ALA A 252 -32.82 5.71 -11.47
C ALA A 252 -32.90 4.18 -11.73
N TYR A 253 -31.88 3.55 -12.33
CA TYR A 253 -31.87 2.10 -12.55
C TYR A 253 -30.52 1.51 -12.13
N GLY A 254 -30.36 1.41 -10.81
CA GLY A 254 -29.17 0.91 -10.15
C GLY A 254 -28.83 -0.55 -10.44
N CYS A 255 -27.61 -0.89 -10.03
CA CYS A 255 -27.11 -2.23 -9.79
C CYS A 255 -27.29 -3.23 -10.93
N PHE A 256 -26.23 -3.49 -11.70
CA PHE A 256 -25.71 -4.86 -11.78
C PHE A 256 -24.30 -4.83 -12.35
N SER A 257 -23.34 -5.16 -11.49
CA SER A 257 -22.04 -5.64 -11.94
C SER A 257 -22.24 -6.84 -12.86
N ARG A 258 -21.33 -7.00 -13.84
CA ARG A 258 -21.05 -8.29 -14.50
C ARG A 258 -22.24 -8.89 -15.24
N ILE A 259 -22.41 -8.51 -16.50
CA ILE A 259 -22.56 -9.38 -17.67
C ILE A 259 -22.88 -8.48 -18.87
N PHE A 260 -22.06 -8.62 -19.91
CA PHE A 260 -22.29 -8.09 -21.26
C PHE A 260 -23.68 -8.54 -21.75
N SER A 261 -24.71 -7.67 -21.73
CA SER A 261 -25.91 -7.88 -22.53
C SER A 261 -26.70 -6.59 -22.77
N PHE A 262 -26.82 -6.25 -24.06
CA PHE A 262 -27.89 -5.50 -24.74
C PHE A 262 -28.93 -4.77 -23.86
N CYS A 263 -28.70 -3.48 -23.58
CA CYS A 263 -29.78 -2.54 -23.26
C CYS A 263 -29.50 -1.18 -23.88
N SER A 264 -30.51 -0.59 -24.55
CA SER A 264 -30.44 0.65 -25.35
C SER A 264 -29.89 1.85 -24.56
N THR A 265 -30.00 1.83 -23.22
CA THR A 265 -29.50 2.85 -22.31
C THR A 265 -27.97 2.87 -22.16
N HIS A 266 -27.31 1.71 -22.27
CA HIS A 266 -25.84 1.59 -22.14
C HIS A 266 -25.11 2.13 -23.37
N THR A 267 -25.75 2.08 -24.55
CA THR A 267 -25.22 2.62 -25.80
C THR A 267 -25.15 4.16 -25.76
N ILE A 268 -26.15 4.80 -25.16
CA ILE A 268 -26.25 6.26 -25.05
C ILE A 268 -25.13 6.83 -24.17
N ILE A 269 -24.89 6.22 -23.01
CA ILE A 269 -23.83 6.63 -22.09
C ILE A 269 -22.46 6.44 -22.75
N PHE A 270 -22.22 5.27 -23.35
CA PHE A 270 -20.97 4.98 -24.06
C PHE A 270 -20.69 5.96 -25.21
N LEU A 271 -21.71 6.36 -25.97
CA LEU A 271 -21.57 7.33 -27.06
C LEU A 271 -21.25 8.75 -26.55
N SER A 272 -21.89 9.18 -25.46
CA SER A 272 -21.65 10.50 -24.85
C SER A 272 -20.23 10.58 -24.28
N LEU A 273 -19.79 9.53 -23.60
CA LEU A 273 -18.42 9.39 -23.09
C LEU A 273 -17.39 9.36 -24.22
N ARG A 274 -17.67 8.63 -25.30
CA ARG A 274 -16.79 8.60 -26.47
C ARG A 274 -16.60 10.00 -27.07
N LEU A 275 -17.65 10.82 -27.12
CA LEU A 275 -17.56 12.21 -27.57
C LEU A 275 -16.73 13.04 -26.59
N PHE A 276 -16.97 12.93 -25.29
CA PHE A 276 -16.17 13.60 -24.25
C PHE A 276 -14.66 13.30 -24.39
N HIS A 277 -14.32 12.03 -24.53
CA HIS A 277 -12.94 11.57 -24.71
C HIS A 277 -12.32 12.07 -26.02
N LYS A 278 -13.02 11.92 -27.15
CA LYS A 278 -12.50 12.40 -28.43
C LYS A 278 -12.33 13.92 -28.45
N LEU A 279 -13.24 14.67 -27.82
CA LEU A 279 -13.15 16.12 -27.69
C LEU A 279 -11.88 16.52 -26.91
N LEU A 280 -11.59 15.86 -25.80
CA LEU A 280 -10.38 16.14 -25.02
C LEU A 280 -9.09 15.72 -25.74
N LEU A 281 -9.08 14.63 -26.49
CA LEU A 281 -7.89 14.20 -27.23
C LEU A 281 -7.60 15.11 -28.43
N ASP A 282 -8.60 15.37 -29.26
CA ASP A 282 -8.44 16.04 -30.55
C ASP A 282 -8.53 17.59 -30.44
N CYS A 283 -8.92 18.14 -29.29
CA CYS A 283 -8.98 19.59 -29.10
C CYS A 283 -7.59 20.24 -29.24
N PRO A 284 -7.43 21.38 -29.92
CA PRO A 284 -6.11 22.00 -30.10
C PRO A 284 -5.41 22.43 -28.81
N LEU A 285 -6.17 22.79 -27.76
CA LEU A 285 -5.64 23.18 -26.45
C LEU A 285 -6.63 22.77 -25.36
N VAL A 286 -6.19 21.96 -24.40
CA VAL A 286 -7.02 21.65 -23.22
C VAL A 286 -6.74 22.73 -22.19
N THR A 287 -7.77 23.49 -21.84
CA THR A 287 -7.70 24.60 -20.88
C THR A 287 -7.71 24.09 -19.44
N SER A 288 -7.26 24.90 -18.49
CA SER A 288 -7.31 24.56 -17.06
C SER A 288 -8.74 24.29 -16.57
N ASN A 289 -9.74 24.99 -17.12
CA ASN A 289 -11.15 24.74 -16.82
C ASN A 289 -11.64 23.41 -17.38
N ALA A 290 -11.19 23.02 -18.58
CA ALA A 290 -11.45 21.69 -19.13
C ALA A 290 -10.80 20.58 -18.29
N LEU A 291 -9.59 20.80 -17.74
CA LEU A 291 -8.96 19.88 -16.80
C LEU A 291 -9.75 19.77 -15.49
N ASN A 292 -10.32 20.86 -14.98
CA ASN A 292 -11.21 20.81 -13.81
C ASN A 292 -12.48 19.98 -14.08
N ILE A 293 -13.01 19.99 -15.31
CA ILE A 293 -14.14 19.14 -15.69
C ILE A 293 -13.70 17.67 -15.81
N LEU A 294 -12.52 17.40 -16.37
CA LEU A 294 -11.94 16.05 -16.37
C LEU A 294 -11.69 15.54 -14.94
N GLU A 295 -11.22 16.40 -14.04
CA GLU A 295 -11.07 16.10 -12.61
C GLU A 295 -12.42 15.68 -12.01
N LYS A 296 -13.50 16.44 -12.25
CA LYS A 296 -14.86 16.06 -11.82
C LYS A 296 -15.28 14.70 -12.40
N ALA A 297 -14.99 14.44 -13.66
CA ALA A 297 -15.31 13.16 -14.31
C ALA A 297 -14.53 11.98 -13.70
N CYS A 298 -13.31 12.20 -13.21
CA CYS A 298 -12.52 11.16 -12.52
C CYS A 298 -13.04 10.85 -11.10
N LEU A 299 -13.75 11.79 -10.47
CA LEU A 299 -14.27 11.66 -9.10
C LEU A 299 -15.68 11.07 -9.03
N ASP A 300 -16.34 10.97 -10.18
CA ASP A 300 -17.70 10.44 -10.34
C ASP A 300 -17.75 8.91 -10.13
N GLU A 301 -18.84 8.41 -9.54
CA GLU A 301 -18.96 6.98 -9.21
C GLU A 301 -19.02 6.08 -10.45
N VAL A 302 -19.67 6.55 -11.51
CA VAL A 302 -19.90 5.78 -12.72
C VAL A 302 -18.82 6.08 -13.75
N TYR A 303 -18.37 7.34 -13.81
CA TYR A 303 -17.45 7.82 -14.84
C TYR A 303 -15.98 7.79 -14.44
N GLY A 304 -15.65 7.53 -13.17
CA GLY A 304 -14.28 7.59 -12.65
C GLY A 304 -13.26 6.78 -13.47
N ALA A 305 -13.57 5.52 -13.77
CA ALA A 305 -12.69 4.65 -14.57
C ALA A 305 -12.46 5.17 -15.99
N PHE A 306 -13.51 5.73 -16.61
CA PHE A 306 -13.43 6.32 -17.93
C PHE A 306 -12.62 7.63 -17.93
N GLY A 307 -12.84 8.49 -16.93
CA GLY A 307 -12.10 9.73 -16.74
C GLY A 307 -10.60 9.46 -16.61
N ILE A 308 -10.21 8.48 -15.78
CA ILE A 308 -8.80 8.10 -15.60
C ILE A 308 -8.21 7.48 -16.88
N THR A 309 -8.98 6.69 -17.62
CA THR A 309 -8.54 6.18 -18.94
C THR A 309 -8.30 7.33 -19.93
N THR A 310 -9.18 8.33 -19.94
CA THR A 310 -9.02 9.55 -20.75
C THR A 310 -7.76 10.32 -20.34
N LEU A 311 -7.52 10.47 -19.03
CA LEU A 311 -6.33 11.11 -18.48
C LEU A 311 -5.05 10.38 -18.91
N ARG A 312 -5.05 9.05 -18.86
CA ARG A 312 -3.97 8.20 -19.35
C ARG A 312 -3.67 8.45 -20.83
N GLU A 313 -4.69 8.46 -21.69
CA GLU A 313 -4.49 8.71 -23.12
C GLU A 313 -4.00 10.15 -23.40
N LEU A 314 -4.45 11.13 -22.62
CA LEU A 314 -3.92 12.51 -22.68
C LEU A 314 -2.44 12.56 -22.30
N LEU A 315 -2.01 11.83 -21.27
CA LEU A 315 -0.60 11.73 -20.86
C LEU A 315 0.29 11.14 -21.95
N LEU A 316 -0.22 10.17 -22.71
CA LEU A 316 0.49 9.51 -23.81
C LEU A 316 0.55 10.36 -25.09
N THR A 317 -0.50 11.14 -25.38
CA THR A 317 -0.62 11.90 -26.62
C THR A 317 -0.09 13.33 -26.53
N ARG A 318 -0.19 13.98 -25.35
CA ARG A 318 0.09 15.42 -25.19
C ARG A 318 1.37 15.72 -24.41
N ASN A 319 2.51 15.64 -25.10
CA ASN A 319 3.82 15.88 -24.49
C ASN A 319 3.98 17.28 -23.85
N ARG A 320 3.36 18.32 -24.41
CA ARG A 320 3.51 19.71 -23.93
C ARG A 320 2.83 19.99 -22.59
N GLN A 321 1.69 19.33 -22.31
CA GLN A 321 0.91 19.54 -21.08
C GLN A 321 1.12 18.40 -20.07
N ARG A 322 2.14 17.56 -20.29
CA ARG A 322 2.35 16.34 -19.53
C ARG A 322 2.54 16.60 -18.03
N VAL A 323 3.27 17.64 -17.66
CA VAL A 323 3.51 18.00 -16.25
C VAL A 323 2.19 18.30 -15.53
N GLU A 324 1.35 19.15 -16.11
CA GLU A 324 0.02 19.47 -15.55
C GLU A 324 -0.89 18.23 -15.43
N LEU A 325 -0.83 17.32 -16.41
CA LEU A 325 -1.59 16.07 -16.39
C LEU A 325 -1.07 15.07 -15.35
N ILE A 326 0.25 15.01 -15.14
CA ILE A 326 0.87 14.21 -14.07
C ILE A 326 0.43 14.77 -12.72
N ASP A 327 0.46 16.08 -12.53
CA ASP A 327 0.00 16.73 -11.30
C ASP A 327 -1.47 16.41 -11.02
N LEU A 328 -2.32 16.39 -12.05
CA LEU A 328 -3.71 15.97 -11.93
C LEU A 328 -3.84 14.51 -11.49
N LEU A 329 -3.06 13.58 -12.08
CA LEU A 329 -3.07 12.16 -11.68
C LEU A 329 -2.69 11.97 -10.21
N PHE A 330 -1.62 12.65 -9.76
CA PHE A 330 -1.14 12.55 -8.39
C PHE A 330 -2.11 13.16 -7.38
N LYS A 331 -2.76 14.25 -7.77
CA LYS A 331 -3.80 14.91 -6.98
C LYS A 331 -5.01 14.01 -6.73
N LEU A 332 -5.43 13.21 -7.71
CA LEU A 332 -6.55 12.27 -7.56
C LEU A 332 -6.32 11.22 -6.45
N CYS A 333 -5.07 10.96 -6.06
CA CYS A 333 -4.77 9.99 -4.99
C CYS A 333 -5.12 10.47 -3.59
N PHE A 334 -5.38 11.77 -3.41
CA PHE A 334 -5.85 12.35 -2.15
C PHE A 334 -7.37 12.26 -1.99
N TYR A 335 -8.09 11.78 -3.00
CA TYR A 335 -9.54 11.54 -2.89
C TYR A 335 -9.83 10.26 -2.11
N ASP A 336 -10.91 10.23 -1.33
CA ASP A 336 -11.13 9.16 -0.35
C ASP A 336 -11.58 7.81 -0.92
N ARG A 337 -12.01 7.76 -2.18
CA ARG A 337 -12.40 6.49 -2.80
C ARG A 337 -11.20 5.61 -3.12
N THR A 338 -11.24 4.39 -2.59
CA THR A 338 -10.23 3.35 -2.83
C THR A 338 -10.15 2.92 -4.29
N GLU A 339 -11.29 2.86 -5.00
CA GLU A 339 -11.36 2.50 -6.42
C GLU A 339 -10.57 3.48 -7.29
N VAL A 340 -10.73 4.79 -7.06
CA VAL A 340 -10.01 5.85 -7.77
C VAL A 340 -8.51 5.75 -7.49
N LYS A 341 -8.11 5.53 -6.22
CA LYS A 341 -6.69 5.34 -5.86
C LYS A 341 -6.08 4.15 -6.58
N GLN A 342 -6.80 3.02 -6.63
CA GLN A 342 -6.33 1.81 -7.31
C GLN A 342 -6.17 2.04 -8.82
N LEU A 343 -7.13 2.70 -9.46
CA LEU A 343 -7.04 3.05 -10.88
C LEU A 343 -5.87 4.00 -11.18
N CYS A 344 -5.58 4.94 -10.27
CA CYS A 344 -4.39 5.80 -10.37
C CYS A 344 -3.10 4.99 -10.26
N VAL A 345 -3.03 4.03 -9.31
CA VAL A 345 -1.90 3.12 -9.15
C VAL A 345 -1.68 2.29 -10.42
N ASP A 346 -2.73 1.68 -10.97
CA ASP A 346 -2.63 0.82 -12.15
C ASP A 346 -2.21 1.64 -13.38
N THR A 347 -2.78 2.83 -13.56
CA THR A 347 -2.36 3.78 -14.59
C THR A 347 -0.89 4.19 -14.43
N LEU A 348 -0.45 4.49 -13.21
CA LEU A 348 0.92 4.87 -12.94
C LEU A 348 1.91 3.73 -13.22
N LYS A 349 1.57 2.49 -12.88
CA LYS A 349 2.38 1.30 -13.18
C LYS A 349 2.57 1.13 -14.69
N GLU A 350 1.50 1.27 -15.47
CA GLU A 350 1.57 1.22 -16.93
C GLU A 350 2.46 2.34 -17.50
N LEU A 351 2.34 3.56 -16.99
CA LEU A 351 3.14 4.69 -17.45
C LEU A 351 4.61 4.56 -17.04
N CYS A 352 4.92 4.00 -15.86
CA CYS A 352 6.30 3.75 -15.42
C CYS A 352 7.00 2.68 -16.27
N ALA A 353 6.26 1.73 -16.86
CA ALA A 353 6.83 0.76 -17.79
C ALA A 353 7.39 1.42 -19.08
N LEU A 354 6.98 2.66 -19.39
CA LEU A 354 7.45 3.41 -20.54
C LEU A 354 8.75 4.17 -20.21
N LYS A 355 9.85 3.78 -20.86
CA LYS A 355 11.20 4.35 -20.60
C LYS A 355 11.27 5.88 -20.65
N TYR A 356 10.53 6.51 -21.57
CA TYR A 356 10.56 7.98 -21.75
C TYR A 356 9.74 8.75 -20.69
N MET A 357 8.86 8.08 -19.94
CA MET A 357 8.05 8.67 -18.87
C MET A 357 8.66 8.40 -17.49
N HIS A 358 9.43 7.32 -17.36
CA HIS A 358 9.93 6.82 -16.10
C HIS A 358 10.68 7.87 -15.28
N CYS A 359 11.57 8.66 -15.92
CA CYS A 359 12.34 9.69 -15.22
C CYS A 359 11.46 10.80 -14.63
N ASP A 360 10.52 11.32 -15.42
CA ASP A 360 9.62 12.40 -15.01
C ASP A 360 8.72 11.95 -13.84
N LEU A 361 8.15 10.73 -13.96
CA LEU A 361 7.28 10.15 -12.94
C LEU A 361 8.05 9.85 -11.65
N ARG A 362 9.27 9.32 -11.76
CA ARG A 362 10.14 9.08 -10.62
C ARG A 362 10.46 10.38 -9.89
N GLN A 363 10.79 11.44 -10.62
CA GLN A 363 11.05 12.75 -10.02
C GLN A 363 9.81 13.28 -9.28
N LYS A 364 8.62 13.13 -9.87
CA LYS A 364 7.35 13.51 -9.23
C LYS A 364 7.05 12.69 -7.96
N LEU A 365 7.32 11.38 -7.97
CA LEU A 365 7.17 10.53 -6.79
C LEU A 365 8.08 10.98 -5.64
N ILE A 366 9.34 11.30 -5.95
CA ILE A 366 10.30 11.81 -4.97
C ILE A 366 9.88 13.19 -4.46
N GLU A 367 9.37 14.06 -5.33
CA GLU A 367 8.81 15.37 -4.96
C GLU A 367 7.66 15.21 -3.95
N GLN A 368 6.65 14.40 -4.27
CA GLN A 368 5.50 14.14 -3.38
C GLN A 368 5.93 13.54 -2.03
N LEU A 369 6.92 12.65 -2.03
CA LEU A 369 7.46 12.08 -0.80
C LEU A 369 8.16 13.15 0.06
N ASN A 370 8.95 14.04 -0.56
CA ASN A 370 9.60 15.13 0.15
C ASN A 370 8.60 16.16 0.66
N GLU A 371 7.51 16.41 -0.06
CA GLU A 371 6.42 17.27 0.41
C GLU A 371 5.74 16.73 1.68
N CYS A 372 5.68 15.41 1.86
CA CYS A 372 5.23 14.80 3.11
C CYS A 372 6.16 15.11 4.30
N THR A 373 7.41 15.54 4.06
CA THR A 373 8.34 15.91 5.14
C THR A 373 8.25 17.38 5.57
N LEU A 374 7.43 18.17 4.88
CA LEU A 374 7.19 19.57 5.23
C LEU A 374 6.42 19.70 6.55
N PRO A 375 6.50 20.85 7.24
CA PRO A 375 5.77 21.07 8.48
C PRO A 375 4.26 21.17 8.28
N LYS A 376 3.80 21.64 7.11
CA LYS A 376 2.39 21.79 6.76
C LYS A 376 2.08 21.17 5.40
N PRO A 377 0.88 20.59 5.22
CA PRO A 377 0.50 19.95 3.96
C PRO A 377 0.37 20.99 2.84
N PRO A 378 0.92 20.72 1.64
CA PRO A 378 0.72 21.57 0.48
C PRO A 378 -0.78 21.70 0.11
N PRO A 379 -1.19 22.79 -0.55
CA PRO A 379 -2.61 23.02 -0.88
C PRO A 379 -3.23 21.92 -1.75
N HIS A 380 -2.44 21.22 -2.55
CA HIS A 380 -2.94 20.13 -3.39
C HIS A 380 -3.21 18.83 -2.63
N PHE A 381 -2.65 18.64 -1.43
CA PHE A 381 -2.96 17.52 -0.53
C PHE A 381 -4.34 17.71 0.14
N VAL A 382 -4.70 18.97 0.38
CA VAL A 382 -5.86 19.40 1.19
C VAL A 382 -7.07 19.75 0.29
N LYS A 383 -6.93 19.71 -1.04
CA LYS A 383 -8.02 20.14 -1.94
C LYS A 383 -9.36 19.43 -1.69
N TYR A 384 -9.33 18.13 -1.39
CA TYR A 384 -10.55 17.33 -1.16
C TYR A 384 -10.90 17.18 0.32
N ARG A 385 -10.05 17.67 1.23
CA ARG A 385 -10.23 17.56 2.67
C ARG A 385 -9.70 18.82 3.34
N GLN A 386 -10.55 19.58 4.00
CA GLN A 386 -10.16 20.79 4.71
C GLN A 386 -9.44 20.45 6.03
N VAL A 387 -8.15 20.16 5.95
CA VAL A 387 -7.29 19.86 7.10
C VAL A 387 -6.09 20.82 7.10
N GLU A 388 -5.79 21.43 8.24
CA GLU A 388 -4.69 22.38 8.39
C GLU A 388 -3.34 21.70 8.63
N ASP A 389 -3.34 20.53 9.28
CA ASP A 389 -2.17 19.75 9.66
C ASP A 389 -2.15 18.37 8.99
N PHE A 390 -1.02 17.67 9.09
CA PHE A 390 -0.92 16.31 8.53
C PHE A 390 -1.59 15.26 9.42
N ASP A 391 -2.62 14.60 8.87
CA ASP A 391 -3.27 13.44 9.47
C ASP A 391 -2.67 12.11 8.98
N GLU A 392 -2.94 11.02 9.73
CA GLU A 392 -2.49 9.67 9.36
C GLU A 392 -3.00 9.23 7.97
N THR A 393 -4.24 9.57 7.65
CA THR A 393 -4.87 9.24 6.37
C THR A 393 -4.26 10.03 5.20
N LEU A 394 -3.81 11.27 5.46
CA LEU A 394 -3.17 12.13 4.47
C LEU A 394 -1.78 11.61 4.13
N TYR A 395 -0.98 11.28 5.15
CA TYR A 395 0.32 10.65 4.96
C TYR A 395 0.21 9.31 4.21
N ARG A 396 -0.78 8.47 4.56
CA ARG A 396 -1.02 7.21 3.84
C ARG A 396 -1.31 7.45 2.37
N SER A 397 -2.09 8.48 2.04
CA SER A 397 -2.41 8.82 0.65
C SER A 397 -1.20 9.39 -0.09
N GLY A 398 -0.40 10.24 0.56
CA GLY A 398 0.81 10.83 -0.02
C GLY A 398 1.92 9.81 -0.34
N ILE A 399 2.07 8.76 0.47
CA ILE A 399 3.05 7.69 0.21
C ILE A 399 2.48 6.52 -0.61
N HIS A 400 1.17 6.51 -0.89
CA HIS A 400 0.49 5.35 -1.48
C HIS A 400 1.04 5.00 -2.88
N LEU A 401 1.08 6.00 -3.77
CA LEU A 401 1.63 5.83 -5.13
C LEU A 401 3.10 5.40 -5.07
N TYR A 402 3.89 6.04 -4.21
CA TYR A 402 5.31 5.73 -4.03
C TYR A 402 5.54 4.27 -3.67
N LEU A 403 4.83 3.77 -2.63
CA LEU A 403 4.95 2.40 -2.17
C LEU A 403 4.43 1.36 -3.17
N ALA A 404 3.47 1.75 -4.02
CA ALA A 404 2.95 0.88 -5.07
C ALA A 404 3.91 0.70 -6.25
N ILE A 405 4.74 1.71 -6.53
CA ILE A 405 5.78 1.66 -7.59
C ILE A 405 7.11 1.11 -7.09
N LEU A 406 7.39 1.20 -5.79
CA LEU A 406 8.64 0.74 -5.18
C LEU A 406 9.06 -0.71 -5.56
N PRO A 407 8.15 -1.71 -5.69
CA PRO A 407 8.54 -3.04 -6.14
C PRO A 407 8.94 -3.13 -7.62
N LEU A 408 8.51 -2.16 -8.44
CA LEU A 408 8.84 -2.08 -9.88
C LEU A 408 10.14 -1.31 -10.13
N ASP A 409 10.39 -0.25 -9.34
CA ASP A 409 11.62 0.55 -9.37
C ASP A 409 12.26 0.58 -7.98
N THR A 410 13.20 -0.34 -7.73
CA THR A 410 13.88 -0.51 -6.43
C THR A 410 14.85 0.61 -6.11
N SER A 411 15.25 1.39 -7.12
CA SER A 411 16.14 2.53 -6.90
C SER A 411 15.45 3.69 -6.14
N LEU A 412 14.12 3.62 -5.94
CA LEU A 412 13.34 4.47 -5.04
C LEU A 412 13.56 4.16 -3.54
N LEU A 413 14.25 3.07 -3.19
CA LEU A 413 14.53 2.72 -1.79
C LEU A 413 15.43 3.74 -1.07
N THR A 414 16.47 4.24 -1.75
CA THR A 414 17.41 5.19 -1.16
C THR A 414 16.75 6.55 -0.87
N PRO A 415 15.99 7.17 -1.82
CA PRO A 415 15.24 8.38 -1.51
C PRO A 415 14.20 8.17 -0.39
N LEU A 416 13.61 6.98 -0.28
CA LEU A 416 12.68 6.66 0.80
C LEU A 416 13.36 6.69 2.18
N ALA A 417 14.55 6.10 2.28
CA ALA A 417 15.35 6.14 3.50
C ALA A 417 15.81 7.57 3.83
N GLN A 418 16.16 8.38 2.84
CA GLN A 418 16.50 9.80 3.05
C GLN A 418 15.29 10.60 3.56
N ALA A 419 14.10 10.42 2.97
CA ALA A 419 12.88 11.06 3.46
C ALA A 419 12.53 10.61 4.89
N TYR A 420 12.76 9.32 5.22
CA TYR A 420 12.58 8.81 6.57
C TYR A 420 13.40 9.56 7.61
N THR A 421 14.65 9.96 7.30
CA THR A 421 15.49 10.72 8.25
C THR A 421 14.87 12.08 8.62
N LYS A 422 14.27 12.75 7.63
CA LYS A 422 13.64 14.09 7.75
C LYS A 422 12.19 14.04 8.24
N ALA A 423 11.57 12.86 8.23
CA ALA A 423 10.16 12.68 8.54
C ALA A 423 9.82 12.94 10.02
N SER A 424 8.59 13.43 10.24
CA SER A 424 7.97 13.54 11.56
C SER A 424 7.79 12.16 12.23
N THR A 425 7.61 12.13 13.56
CA THR A 425 7.42 10.87 14.30
C THR A 425 6.19 10.09 13.84
N LEU A 426 5.12 10.79 13.45
CA LEU A 426 3.91 10.19 12.90
C LEU A 426 4.17 9.58 11.52
N LEU A 427 4.80 10.32 10.60
CA LEU A 427 5.14 9.82 9.28
C LEU A 427 6.08 8.60 9.35
N LYS A 428 7.09 8.63 10.24
CA LYS A 428 7.97 7.47 10.49
C LYS A 428 7.18 6.21 10.86
N LYS A 429 6.19 6.32 11.75
CA LYS A 429 5.32 5.19 12.15
C LYS A 429 4.50 4.65 10.96
N ILE A 430 3.96 5.55 10.14
CA ILE A 430 3.14 5.19 8.98
C ILE A 430 3.99 4.52 7.90
N MET A 431 5.19 5.04 7.61
CA MET A 431 6.13 4.44 6.67
C MET A 431 6.51 3.02 7.09
N LEU A 432 6.89 2.80 8.36
CA LEU A 432 7.29 1.49 8.87
C LEU A 432 6.17 0.43 8.82
N ARG A 433 4.90 0.86 8.94
CA ARG A 433 3.72 -0.03 8.82
C ARG A 433 3.36 -0.30 7.37
N SER A 434 3.48 0.69 6.48
CA SER A 434 2.97 0.61 5.11
C SER A 434 3.95 -0.07 4.15
N ILE A 435 5.24 -0.10 4.49
CA ILE A 435 6.30 -0.63 3.62
C ILE A 435 6.33 -2.18 3.51
N GLU A 436 5.62 -2.88 4.40
CA GLU A 436 5.65 -4.34 4.53
C GLU A 436 5.39 -5.07 3.20
N ASN A 437 4.32 -4.71 2.51
CA ASN A 437 3.94 -5.37 1.26
C ASN A 437 4.97 -5.10 0.14
N SER A 438 5.51 -3.89 0.09
CA SER A 438 6.47 -3.49 -0.94
C SER A 438 7.81 -4.22 -0.79
N ILE A 439 8.33 -4.34 0.44
CA ILE A 439 9.62 -5.00 0.71
C ILE A 439 9.53 -6.51 0.51
N LYS A 440 8.40 -7.13 0.91
CA LYS A 440 8.16 -8.55 0.66
C LYS A 440 8.10 -8.88 -0.84
N ALA A 441 7.66 -7.94 -1.67
CA ALA A 441 7.63 -8.10 -3.13
C ALA A 441 9.01 -7.95 -3.80
N ILE A 442 9.93 -7.15 -3.22
CA ILE A 442 11.28 -6.94 -3.78
C ILE A 442 12.18 -8.17 -3.59
N GLY A 443 12.09 -8.82 -2.41
CA GLY A 443 12.93 -9.98 -2.08
C GLY A 443 14.35 -9.63 -1.65
N MET A 444 15.10 -10.60 -1.12
CA MET A 444 16.38 -10.38 -0.42
C MET A 444 17.61 -10.18 -1.31
N ASP A 445 17.50 -10.57 -2.59
CA ASP A 445 18.64 -10.65 -3.51
C ASP A 445 18.83 -9.39 -4.36
N ASN A 446 18.00 -8.36 -4.14
CA ASN A 446 18.04 -7.14 -4.92
C ASN A 446 19.24 -6.25 -4.55
N GLU A 447 20.03 -5.84 -5.56
CA GLU A 447 21.24 -5.03 -5.39
C GLU A 447 20.98 -3.66 -4.74
N ASP A 448 19.87 -2.98 -5.06
CA ASP A 448 19.55 -1.67 -4.49
C ASP A 448 19.25 -1.77 -2.98
N MET A 449 18.65 -2.87 -2.54
CA MET A 449 18.47 -3.12 -1.10
C MET A 449 19.79 -3.38 -0.40
N LEU A 450 20.68 -4.18 -1.00
CA LEU A 450 22.00 -4.44 -0.45
C LEU A 450 22.82 -3.16 -0.37
N HIS A 451 22.73 -2.30 -1.39
CA HIS A 451 23.32 -0.98 -1.40
C HIS A 451 22.75 -0.09 -0.28
N LEU A 452 21.45 -0.15 0.02
CA LEU A 452 20.85 0.58 1.14
C LEU A 452 21.38 0.11 2.51
N LEU A 453 21.63 -1.20 2.68
CA LEU A 453 22.21 -1.74 3.91
C LEU A 453 23.66 -1.26 4.12
N GLU A 454 24.41 -1.12 3.03
CA GLU A 454 25.80 -0.67 3.05
C GLU A 454 25.89 0.85 3.25
N ASN A 455 25.12 1.61 2.48
CA ASN A 455 25.10 3.07 2.47
C ASN A 455 23.85 3.63 3.17
N CYS A 456 23.60 3.18 4.39
CA CYS A 456 22.45 3.63 5.18
C CYS A 456 22.57 5.12 5.55
N PRO A 457 21.58 5.99 5.28
CA PRO A 457 21.63 7.38 5.74
C PRO A 457 21.54 7.45 7.28
N VAL A 458 22.22 8.44 7.89
CA VAL A 458 22.26 8.60 9.35
C VAL A 458 20.86 8.89 9.88
N GLY A 459 20.39 8.12 10.85
CA GLY A 459 19.03 8.23 11.41
C GLY A 459 17.99 7.31 10.76
N ALA A 460 18.37 6.51 9.76
CA ALA A 460 17.52 5.49 9.14
C ALA A 460 17.78 4.07 9.66
N GLU A 461 18.53 3.90 10.75
CA GLU A 461 18.89 2.60 11.30
C GLU A 461 17.66 1.78 11.72
N SER A 462 16.65 2.42 12.32
CA SER A 462 15.37 1.79 12.67
C SER A 462 14.56 1.35 11.45
N PHE A 463 14.71 2.05 10.33
CA PHE A 463 14.07 1.72 9.05
C PHE A 463 14.73 0.49 8.41
N VAL A 464 16.06 0.48 8.35
CA VAL A 464 16.84 -0.68 7.89
C VAL A 464 16.57 -1.91 8.75
N ALA A 465 16.55 -1.77 10.08
CA ALA A 465 16.21 -2.87 10.99
C ALA A 465 14.82 -3.45 10.70
N ARG A 466 13.83 -2.59 10.38
CA ARG A 466 12.48 -3.04 9.99
C ARG A 466 12.49 -3.76 8.65
N ILE A 467 13.22 -3.28 7.64
CA ILE A 467 13.37 -3.95 6.34
C ILE A 467 13.95 -5.35 6.53
N VAL A 468 15.07 -5.47 7.25
CA VAL A 468 15.72 -6.76 7.49
C VAL A 468 14.80 -7.70 8.26
N HIS A 469 14.05 -7.19 9.25
CA HIS A 469 13.04 -7.98 9.95
C HIS A 469 11.97 -8.54 9.00
N LEU A 470 11.39 -7.68 8.16
CA LEU A 470 10.33 -8.05 7.21
C LEU A 470 10.78 -9.11 6.20
N LEU A 471 12.02 -9.03 5.73
CA LEU A 471 12.61 -9.99 4.81
C LEU A 471 12.85 -11.36 5.48
N THR A 472 13.15 -11.37 6.76
CA THR A 472 13.54 -12.56 7.54
C THR A 472 12.43 -13.07 8.47
N GLU A 473 11.18 -12.69 8.22
CA GLU A 473 10.00 -13.20 8.92
C GLU A 473 9.70 -14.66 8.53
N ARG A 474 9.80 -14.97 7.23
CA ARG A 474 9.48 -16.29 6.67
C ARG A 474 10.68 -17.02 6.07
N HIS A 475 11.75 -16.29 5.77
CA HIS A 475 12.94 -16.80 5.12
C HIS A 475 14.17 -16.58 6.00
N THR A 476 15.16 -17.43 5.85
CA THR A 476 16.47 -17.26 6.47
C THR A 476 17.26 -16.17 5.76
N ALA A 477 18.03 -15.38 6.50
CA ALA A 477 18.81 -14.29 5.93
C ALA A 477 19.92 -14.81 5.00
N THR A 478 20.11 -14.16 3.85
CA THR A 478 21.23 -14.43 2.94
C THR A 478 22.56 -13.92 3.52
N LYS A 479 23.68 -14.55 3.15
CA LYS A 479 25.02 -14.20 3.67
C LYS A 479 25.37 -12.73 3.45
N GLU A 480 24.95 -12.18 2.32
CA GLU A 480 25.19 -10.78 1.98
C GLU A 480 24.47 -9.81 2.92
N VAL A 481 23.21 -10.10 3.26
CA VAL A 481 22.43 -9.30 4.21
C VAL A 481 23.03 -9.40 5.61
N VAL A 482 23.44 -10.60 6.04
CA VAL A 482 24.11 -10.82 7.33
C VAL A 482 25.41 -10.01 7.41
N SER A 483 26.26 -10.11 6.38
CA SER A 483 27.57 -9.44 6.34
C SER A 483 27.45 -7.92 6.34
N ARG A 484 26.53 -7.37 5.53
CA ARG A 484 26.31 -5.91 5.47
C ARG A 484 25.68 -5.37 6.75
N MET A 485 24.72 -6.08 7.33
CA MET A 485 24.08 -5.69 8.59
C MET A 485 25.06 -5.78 9.79
N LYS A 486 25.93 -6.79 9.81
CA LYS A 486 27.02 -6.91 10.80
C LYS A 486 27.95 -5.71 10.73
N ARG A 487 28.44 -5.38 9.53
CA ARG A 487 29.30 -4.20 9.29
C ARG A 487 28.64 -2.90 9.74
N LEU A 488 27.34 -2.74 9.46
CA LEU A 488 26.56 -1.59 9.89
C LEU A 488 26.50 -1.49 11.42
N HIS A 489 26.28 -2.61 12.11
CA HIS A 489 26.24 -2.65 13.57
C HIS A 489 27.60 -2.33 14.20
N GLU A 490 28.69 -2.90 13.69
CA GLU A 490 30.04 -2.64 14.18
C GLU A 490 30.47 -1.18 13.98
N THR A 491 30.14 -0.60 12.81
CA THR A 491 30.54 0.78 12.47
C THR A 491 29.74 1.82 13.25
N ARG A 492 28.41 1.62 13.39
CA ARG A 492 27.50 2.64 13.95
C ARG A 492 26.99 2.34 15.35
N LYS A 493 27.34 1.18 15.92
CA LYS A 493 26.82 0.70 17.22
C LYS A 493 25.30 0.79 17.29
N THR A 494 24.62 0.27 16.26
CA THR A 494 23.16 0.25 16.17
C THR A 494 22.53 -0.58 17.30
N ASP A 495 21.22 -0.43 17.55
CA ASP A 495 20.54 -1.24 18.57
C ASP A 495 20.71 -2.75 18.28
N VAL A 496 21.09 -3.51 19.29
CA VAL A 496 21.36 -4.96 19.21
C VAL A 496 20.11 -5.73 18.74
N ARG A 497 18.91 -5.20 19.02
CA ARG A 497 17.64 -5.78 18.53
C ARG A 497 17.58 -5.89 17.01
N SER A 498 18.31 -5.04 16.30
CA SER A 498 18.38 -5.08 14.83
C SER A 498 19.09 -6.33 14.29
N LEU A 499 19.85 -7.04 15.13
CA LEU A 499 20.52 -8.30 14.79
C LEU A 499 19.65 -9.53 15.02
N ILE A 500 18.57 -9.43 15.82
CA ILE A 500 17.63 -10.54 16.08
C ILE A 500 17.16 -11.23 14.78
N PRO A 501 16.83 -10.49 13.70
CA PRO A 501 16.32 -11.12 12.50
C PRO A 501 17.37 -11.95 11.74
N ILE A 502 18.67 -11.68 11.94
CA ILE A 502 19.79 -12.33 11.24
C ILE A 502 20.56 -13.34 12.09
N LEU A 503 20.16 -13.57 13.36
CA LEU A 503 20.88 -14.43 14.31
C LEU A 503 21.22 -15.83 13.76
N ASN A 504 20.34 -16.42 12.93
CA ASN A 504 20.53 -17.77 12.40
C ASN A 504 21.64 -17.86 11.34
N GLY A 505 22.04 -16.73 10.75
CA GLY A 505 23.11 -16.66 9.76
C GLY A 505 24.44 -16.16 10.33
N LEU A 506 24.50 -15.84 11.62
CA LEU A 506 25.74 -15.42 12.29
C LEU A 506 26.58 -16.62 12.71
N ASP A 507 27.89 -16.43 12.73
CA ASP A 507 28.84 -17.43 13.23
C ASP A 507 28.76 -17.56 14.76
N LYS A 508 29.19 -18.71 15.27
CA LYS A 508 29.22 -19.00 16.71
C LYS A 508 29.94 -17.92 17.51
N GLU A 509 31.08 -17.43 17.01
CA GLU A 509 31.88 -16.40 17.68
C GLU A 509 31.13 -15.07 17.82
N ASP A 510 30.40 -14.67 16.78
CA ASP A 510 29.63 -13.43 16.79
C ASP A 510 28.45 -13.52 17.77
N ILE A 511 27.76 -14.66 17.78
CA ILE A 511 26.68 -14.92 18.75
C ILE A 511 27.21 -14.79 20.17
N VAL A 512 28.36 -15.40 20.48
CA VAL A 512 28.98 -15.31 21.82
C VAL A 512 29.34 -13.87 22.20
N ARG A 513 29.77 -13.04 21.25
CA ARG A 513 30.06 -11.61 21.51
C ARG A 513 28.81 -10.77 21.79
N ILE A 514 27.69 -11.10 21.15
CA ILE A 514 26.43 -10.35 21.25
C ILE A 514 25.60 -10.81 22.46
N LEU A 515 25.71 -12.09 22.84
CA LEU A 515 24.92 -12.76 23.88
C LEU A 515 24.89 -11.99 25.23
N PRO A 516 26.01 -11.47 25.78
CA PRO A 516 26.00 -10.69 27.02
C PRO A 516 25.13 -9.43 26.95
N GLN A 517 25.02 -8.80 25.79
CA GLN A 517 24.29 -7.54 25.63
C GLN A 517 22.77 -7.75 25.74
N PHE A 518 22.26 -8.91 25.30
CA PHE A 518 20.85 -9.28 25.44
C PHE A 518 20.50 -9.74 26.85
N ILE A 519 21.41 -10.47 27.50
CA ILE A 519 21.13 -11.13 28.79
C ILE A 519 21.26 -10.17 29.96
N LEU A 520 22.28 -9.32 29.98
CA LEU A 520 22.61 -8.54 31.18
C LEU A 520 21.77 -7.26 31.28
N LYS A 521 21.31 -6.71 30.15
CA LYS A 521 20.59 -5.43 30.11
C LYS A 521 19.08 -5.63 30.24
N SER A 522 18.49 -5.02 31.27
CA SER A 522 17.04 -5.03 31.53
C SER A 522 16.20 -4.42 30.39
N ALA A 523 16.77 -3.53 29.58
CA ALA A 523 16.09 -2.92 28.43
C ALA A 523 15.64 -3.95 27.36
N TYR A 524 16.25 -5.14 27.32
CA TYR A 524 16.01 -6.13 26.25
C TYR A 524 15.12 -7.30 26.64
N GLN A 525 14.57 -7.33 27.85
CA GLN A 525 13.79 -8.45 28.40
C GLN A 525 12.66 -8.93 27.47
N ASN A 526 11.88 -8.01 26.90
CA ASN A 526 10.78 -8.33 25.98
C ASN A 526 11.23 -9.02 24.67
N SER A 527 12.52 -8.98 24.36
CA SER A 527 13.12 -9.56 23.15
C SER A 527 13.91 -10.85 23.45
N VAL A 528 14.22 -11.14 24.71
CA VAL A 528 15.07 -12.28 25.11
C VAL A 528 14.43 -13.63 24.75
N GLY A 529 13.15 -13.84 25.05
CA GLY A 529 12.44 -15.06 24.62
C GLY A 529 12.43 -15.27 23.11
N LEU A 530 12.34 -14.19 22.33
CA LEU A 530 12.42 -14.28 20.86
C LEU A 530 13.82 -14.67 20.39
N VAL A 531 14.87 -14.14 21.04
CA VAL A 531 16.27 -14.50 20.78
C VAL A 531 16.48 -15.98 21.06
N PHE A 532 16.07 -16.48 22.24
CA PHE A 532 16.22 -17.90 22.58
C PHE A 532 15.44 -18.80 21.65
N LYS A 533 14.20 -18.43 21.30
CA LYS A 533 13.41 -19.16 20.31
C LYS A 533 14.14 -19.23 18.98
N ARG A 534 14.67 -18.11 18.47
CA ARG A 534 15.40 -18.10 17.20
C ARG A 534 16.70 -18.90 17.26
N LEU A 535 17.50 -18.79 18.31
CA LEU A 535 18.74 -19.57 18.47
C LEU A 535 18.49 -21.08 18.58
N LEU A 536 17.43 -21.49 19.27
CA LEU A 536 17.12 -22.91 19.50
C LEU A 536 16.38 -23.58 18.33
N THR A 537 15.62 -22.82 17.55
CA THR A 537 14.82 -23.36 16.43
C THR A 537 15.39 -23.03 15.06
N GLY A 538 16.28 -22.03 15.00
CA GLY A 538 16.94 -21.59 13.78
C GLY A 538 17.98 -22.59 13.31
N ARG A 539 17.97 -22.86 12.01
CA ARG A 539 19.00 -23.64 11.32
C ARG A 539 19.79 -22.71 10.42
N ASN A 540 21.09 -22.93 10.32
CA ASN A 540 21.94 -22.22 9.37
C ASN A 540 21.57 -22.67 7.94
N VAL A 541 21.64 -21.73 7.00
CA VAL A 541 21.33 -21.94 5.58
C VAL A 541 22.35 -22.87 4.91
N ASP A 542 23.62 -22.81 5.32
CA ASP A 542 24.71 -23.55 4.68
C ASP A 542 24.85 -24.98 5.19
N THR A 543 24.77 -25.16 6.50
CA THR A 543 25.02 -26.46 7.14
C THR A 543 23.73 -27.23 7.42
N GLY A 544 22.57 -26.57 7.41
CA GLY A 544 21.30 -27.17 7.84
C GLY A 544 21.23 -27.50 9.33
N GLU A 545 22.31 -27.24 10.07
CA GLU A 545 22.47 -27.50 11.50
C GLU A 545 22.19 -26.23 12.32
N PRO A 546 21.81 -26.36 13.60
CA PRO A 546 21.73 -25.21 14.50
C PRO A 546 23.12 -24.57 14.66
N THR A 547 23.22 -23.25 14.51
CA THR A 547 24.48 -22.50 14.71
C THR A 547 25.05 -22.67 16.11
N LEU A 548 24.17 -22.88 17.09
CA LEU A 548 24.52 -23.18 18.46
C LEU A 548 23.58 -24.27 18.98
N SER A 549 24.14 -25.43 19.34
CA SER A 549 23.35 -26.51 19.93
C SER A 549 22.82 -26.10 21.31
N ALA A 550 21.68 -26.65 21.74
CA ALA A 550 21.08 -26.31 23.03
C ALA A 550 22.05 -26.48 24.23
N PRO A 551 22.86 -27.56 24.32
CA PRO A 551 23.90 -27.69 25.35
C PRO A 551 25.02 -26.63 25.25
N ASP A 552 25.38 -26.21 24.04
CA ASP A 552 26.41 -25.18 23.82
C ASP A 552 25.89 -23.79 24.18
N LEU A 553 24.61 -23.51 23.95
CA LEU A 553 23.98 -22.29 24.41
C LEU A 553 23.98 -22.20 25.93
N ILE A 554 23.62 -23.30 26.61
CA ILE A 554 23.70 -23.38 28.07
C ILE A 554 25.14 -23.11 28.54
N TYR A 555 26.13 -23.74 27.90
CA TYR A 555 27.53 -23.57 28.24
C TYR A 555 28.02 -22.13 28.06
N GLU A 556 27.78 -21.50 26.91
CA GLU A 556 28.19 -20.12 26.63
C GLU A 556 27.41 -19.10 27.48
N TYR A 557 26.14 -19.37 27.81
CA TYR A 557 25.34 -18.53 28.71
C TYR A 557 25.96 -18.42 30.11
N HIS A 558 26.50 -19.52 30.63
CA HIS A 558 27.11 -19.57 31.96
C HIS A 558 28.52 -18.99 32.03
N LYS A 559 29.18 -18.78 30.88
CA LYS A 559 30.46 -18.05 30.82
C LYS A 559 30.28 -16.54 30.98
N VAL A 560 29.08 -16.01 30.73
CA VAL A 560 28.78 -14.58 30.86
C VAL A 560 28.83 -14.18 32.34
N LYS A 561 29.80 -13.33 32.70
CA LYS A 561 29.97 -12.81 34.06
C LYS A 561 29.24 -11.48 34.23
N PRO A 562 28.26 -11.37 35.15
CA PRO A 562 27.65 -10.09 35.49
C PRO A 562 28.61 -9.26 36.35
N SER A 563 28.61 -7.94 36.14
CA SER A 563 29.43 -6.98 36.90
C SER A 563 28.65 -6.38 38.08
N THR A 564 27.32 -6.34 38.00
CA THR A 564 26.44 -5.80 39.06
C THR A 564 25.46 -6.87 39.59
N PRO A 565 24.97 -6.73 40.84
CA PRO A 565 23.97 -7.65 41.38
C PRO A 565 22.65 -7.61 40.60
N GLU A 566 22.26 -6.45 40.07
CA GLU A 566 21.07 -6.31 39.24
C GLU A 566 21.18 -7.10 37.92
N GLU A 567 22.37 -7.08 37.28
CA GLU A 567 22.64 -7.90 36.10
C GLU A 567 22.55 -9.40 36.39
N PHE A 568 22.95 -9.84 37.60
CA PHE A 568 22.84 -11.24 38.02
C PHE A 568 21.37 -11.68 38.19
N ASP A 569 20.53 -10.81 38.75
CA ASP A 569 19.10 -11.08 38.89
C ASP A 569 18.40 -11.17 37.54
N VAL A 570 18.72 -10.25 36.62
CA VAL A 570 18.21 -10.27 35.23
C VAL A 570 18.68 -11.52 34.49
N GLN A 571 19.96 -11.90 34.62
CA GLN A 571 20.49 -13.14 34.04
C GLN A 571 19.81 -14.39 34.64
N THR A 572 19.46 -14.38 35.91
CA THR A 572 18.75 -15.50 36.56
C THR A 572 17.29 -15.60 36.09
N ALA A 573 16.62 -14.47 35.87
CA ALA A 573 15.27 -14.43 35.30
C ALA A 573 15.25 -14.96 33.85
N ASN A 574 16.16 -14.46 33.01
CA ASN A 574 16.34 -14.92 31.63
C ASN A 574 16.67 -16.42 31.54
N LEU A 575 17.43 -16.96 32.49
CA LEU A 575 17.76 -18.39 32.54
C LEU A 575 16.50 -19.26 32.71
N ARG A 576 15.52 -18.81 33.52
CA ARG A 576 14.24 -19.52 33.65
C ARG A 576 13.50 -19.54 32.31
N GLU A 577 13.44 -18.41 31.63
CA GLU A 577 12.81 -18.30 30.31
C GLU A 577 13.50 -19.18 29.25
N LEU A 578 14.83 -19.24 29.27
CA LEU A 578 15.62 -20.13 28.40
C LEU A 578 15.25 -21.59 28.61
N LEU A 579 15.23 -22.04 29.87
CA LEU A 579 14.89 -23.41 30.25
C LEU A 579 13.41 -23.72 30.02
N ASP A 580 12.54 -22.70 29.98
CA ASP A 580 11.10 -22.79 29.66
C ASP A 580 10.76 -22.98 28.18
N SER A 581 11.74 -22.83 27.29
CA SER A 581 11.57 -23.13 25.88
C SER A 581 11.24 -24.61 25.61
N ARG A 582 10.25 -24.86 24.73
CA ARG A 582 9.88 -26.22 24.29
C ARG A 582 11.00 -26.99 23.59
N ALA A 583 12.01 -26.28 23.09
CA ALA A 583 13.16 -26.89 22.44
C ALA A 583 14.17 -27.52 23.44
N MET A 584 14.03 -27.22 24.74
CA MET A 584 14.86 -27.81 25.80
C MET A 584 14.29 -29.14 26.26
N THR A 585 14.84 -30.25 25.75
CA THR A 585 14.50 -31.61 26.19
C THR A 585 15.33 -32.01 27.40
N ARG A 586 14.85 -33.00 28.17
CA ARG A 586 15.55 -33.53 29.36
C ARG A 586 17.00 -33.95 29.06
N GLU A 587 17.24 -34.52 27.88
CA GLU A 587 18.55 -35.01 27.44
C GLU A 587 19.48 -33.84 27.11
N THR A 588 19.01 -32.86 26.34
CA THR A 588 19.81 -31.66 26.01
C THR A 588 20.20 -30.84 27.24
N VAL A 589 19.32 -30.78 28.25
CA VAL A 589 19.60 -30.09 29.51
C VAL A 589 20.62 -30.88 30.34
N ALA A 590 20.50 -32.21 30.41
CA ALA A 590 21.47 -33.07 31.09
C ALA A 590 22.87 -32.97 30.46
N ASP A 591 22.96 -33.05 29.13
CA ASP A 591 24.21 -32.86 28.37
C ASP A 591 24.81 -31.47 28.61
N GLY A 592 23.96 -30.43 28.66
CA GLY A 592 24.38 -29.06 28.97
C GLY A 592 24.99 -28.96 30.37
N ILE A 593 24.34 -29.55 31.39
CA ILE A 593 24.84 -29.58 32.77
C ILE A 593 26.16 -30.35 32.86
N GLU A 594 26.30 -31.48 32.16
CA GLU A 594 27.55 -32.24 32.14
C GLU A 594 28.68 -31.45 31.48
N ARG A 595 28.41 -30.71 30.40
CA ARG A 595 29.38 -29.78 29.81
C ARG A 595 29.75 -28.64 30.76
N LEU A 596 28.81 -28.11 31.53
CA LEU A 596 29.10 -27.07 32.53
C LEU A 596 30.08 -27.54 33.62
N MET A 597 30.12 -28.85 33.94
CA MET A 597 31.08 -29.41 34.88
C MET A 597 32.54 -29.28 34.42
N SER A 598 32.78 -29.06 33.13
CA SER A 598 34.11 -28.77 32.59
C SER A 598 34.62 -27.37 32.94
N LEU A 599 33.73 -26.43 33.31
CA LEU A 599 34.13 -25.08 33.70
C LEU A 599 34.85 -25.10 35.06
N ASN A 600 35.98 -24.39 35.11
CA ASN A 600 36.79 -24.19 36.32
C ASN A 600 37.26 -22.72 36.36
N PRO A 601 36.80 -21.90 37.33
CA PRO A 601 35.86 -22.19 38.41
C PRO A 601 34.39 -22.30 37.96
N LEU A 602 33.55 -22.98 38.76
CA LEU A 602 32.11 -23.11 38.49
C LEU A 602 31.37 -21.79 38.76
N PRO A 603 30.57 -21.26 37.81
CA PRO A 603 29.83 -20.00 38.00
C PRO A 603 28.73 -20.11 39.05
N ALA A 604 28.45 -19.04 39.80
CA ALA A 604 27.32 -19.00 40.75
C ALA A 604 25.97 -19.35 40.09
N LEU A 605 25.80 -18.96 38.81
CA LEU A 605 24.62 -19.25 37.99
C LEU A 605 24.37 -20.76 37.81
N PHE A 606 25.42 -21.59 37.79
CA PHE A 606 25.31 -23.05 37.68
C PHE A 606 24.44 -23.63 38.80
N TYR A 607 24.59 -23.12 40.02
CA TYR A 607 23.80 -23.58 41.16
C TYR A 607 22.33 -23.20 41.01
N CYS A 608 22.03 -22.00 40.51
CA CYS A 608 20.67 -21.59 40.18
C CYS A 608 20.04 -22.51 39.11
N THR A 609 20.81 -22.92 38.10
CA THR A 609 20.39 -23.86 37.07
C THR A 609 19.99 -25.21 37.65
N LEU A 610 20.78 -25.77 38.58
CA LEU A 610 20.43 -27.03 39.26
C LEU A 610 19.09 -26.93 40.00
N VAL A 611 18.81 -25.82 40.68
CA VAL A 611 17.52 -25.61 41.37
C VAL A 611 16.35 -25.54 40.39
N ILE A 612 16.52 -24.82 39.28
CA ILE A 612 15.47 -24.68 38.27
C ILE A 612 15.18 -26.04 37.61
N VAL A 613 16.22 -26.80 37.27
CA VAL A 613 16.10 -28.12 36.65
C VAL A 613 15.46 -29.14 37.60
N TYR A 614 15.83 -29.14 38.89
CA TYR A 614 15.20 -29.99 39.91
C TYR A 614 13.70 -29.75 40.03
N LYS A 615 13.28 -28.48 40.04
CA LYS A 615 11.84 -28.15 40.13
C LYS A 615 11.06 -28.54 38.87
N LYS A 616 11.72 -28.59 37.72
CA LYS A 616 11.06 -28.75 36.42
C LYS A 616 11.10 -30.18 35.89
N TYR A 617 12.19 -30.91 36.09
CA TYR A 617 12.43 -32.24 35.54
C TYR A 617 12.68 -33.25 36.66
N PRO A 618 11.63 -33.72 37.37
CA PRO A 618 11.77 -34.69 38.46
C PRO A 618 12.40 -36.03 38.01
N SER A 619 12.37 -36.34 36.71
CA SER A 619 13.04 -37.52 36.15
C SER A 619 14.57 -37.47 36.22
N LEU A 620 15.17 -36.29 36.46
CA LEU A 620 16.62 -36.10 36.50
C LEU A 620 17.19 -36.17 37.93
N ASP A 621 16.40 -36.51 38.95
CA ASP A 621 16.82 -36.53 40.35
C ASP A 621 18.06 -37.38 40.61
N SER A 622 18.15 -38.59 40.01
CA SER A 622 19.32 -39.47 40.14
C SER A 622 20.56 -38.89 39.47
N PHE A 623 20.40 -38.27 38.30
CA PHE A 623 21.47 -37.58 37.58
C PHE A 623 21.98 -36.36 38.36
N LEU A 624 21.07 -35.51 38.86
CA LEU A 624 21.40 -34.35 39.68
C LEU A 624 22.12 -34.77 40.96
N GLY A 625 21.71 -35.87 41.59
CA GLY A 625 22.40 -36.44 42.76
C GLY A 625 23.85 -36.80 42.47
N ASN A 626 24.11 -37.45 41.33
CA ASN A 626 25.47 -37.77 40.88
C ASN A 626 26.30 -36.51 40.57
N ILE A 627 25.71 -35.49 39.95
CA ILE A 627 26.38 -34.21 39.68
C ILE A 627 26.74 -33.51 40.99
N VAL A 628 25.82 -33.44 41.95
CA VAL A 628 26.08 -32.83 43.27
C VAL A 628 27.23 -33.55 43.98
N GLN A 629 27.28 -34.88 43.97
CA GLN A 629 28.40 -35.65 44.53
C GLN A 629 29.73 -35.28 43.85
N LYS A 630 29.76 -35.16 42.52
CA LYS A 630 30.95 -34.75 41.75
C LYS A 630 31.38 -33.30 42.06
N VAL A 631 30.43 -32.38 42.25
CA VAL A 631 30.68 -30.97 42.59
C VAL A 631 31.26 -30.81 44.00
N ILE A 632 30.81 -31.63 44.95
CA ILE A 632 31.32 -31.64 46.32
C ILE A 632 32.75 -32.20 46.34
N ALA A 633 33.02 -33.23 45.54
CA ALA A 633 34.37 -33.79 45.39
C ALA A 633 35.37 -32.83 44.70
N LYS A 634 34.89 -31.77 44.05
CA LYS A 634 35.70 -30.74 43.38
C LYS A 634 35.82 -29.54 44.32
N ASP A 635 36.90 -29.55 45.12
CA ASP A 635 37.21 -28.68 46.28
C ASP A 635 36.38 -27.38 46.45
N LEU A 636 35.73 -27.25 47.61
CA LEU A 636 34.90 -26.09 48.00
C LEU A 636 35.72 -24.86 48.39
N SER A 637 36.99 -25.03 48.76
CA SER A 637 37.83 -24.03 49.42
C SER A 637 38.31 -22.87 48.52
N SER A 638 38.14 -22.98 47.19
CA SER A 638 38.63 -22.00 46.20
C SER A 638 37.55 -21.08 45.59
N ARG A 639 36.35 -21.02 46.19
CA ARG A 639 35.18 -20.32 45.60
C ARG A 639 34.96 -18.92 46.19
N ASP A 640 34.59 -17.97 45.32
CA ASP A 640 34.14 -16.63 45.72
C ASP A 640 32.95 -16.69 46.69
N GLU A 641 32.83 -15.70 47.60
CA GLU A 641 31.80 -15.69 48.64
C GLU A 641 30.36 -15.75 48.08
N ILE A 642 30.12 -15.14 46.92
CA ILE A 642 28.83 -15.15 46.21
C ILE A 642 28.51 -16.57 45.69
N THR A 643 29.50 -17.22 45.08
CA THR A 643 29.41 -18.58 44.54
C THR A 643 29.18 -19.60 45.66
N ARG A 644 29.81 -19.38 46.81
CA ARG A 644 29.62 -20.18 48.03
C ARG A 644 28.21 -20.02 48.61
N LYS A 645 27.68 -18.79 48.68
CA LYS A 645 26.29 -18.54 49.09
C LYS A 645 25.26 -19.17 48.13
N ALA A 646 25.48 -19.09 46.82
CA ALA A 646 24.61 -19.71 45.82
C ALA A 646 24.61 -21.25 45.92
N PHE A 647 25.78 -21.85 46.19
CA PHE A 647 25.93 -23.29 46.38
C PHE A 647 25.11 -23.83 47.56
N TYR A 648 25.26 -23.24 48.76
CA TYR A 648 24.52 -23.71 49.94
C TYR A 648 23.01 -23.50 49.81
N ARG A 649 22.57 -22.39 49.20
CA ARG A 649 21.15 -22.17 48.89
C ARG A 649 20.60 -23.22 47.92
N ALA A 650 21.37 -23.58 46.90
CA ALA A 650 20.96 -24.62 45.96
C ALA A 650 20.84 -25.99 46.63
N LEU A 651 21.80 -26.37 47.46
CA LEU A 651 21.75 -27.62 48.23
C LEU A 651 20.52 -27.72 49.14
N ASN A 652 20.16 -26.64 49.84
CA ASN A 652 18.94 -26.60 50.66
C ASN A 652 17.67 -26.81 49.81
N SER A 653 17.64 -26.25 48.60
CA SER A 653 16.49 -26.38 47.71
C SER A 653 16.38 -27.73 47.00
N LEU A 654 17.49 -28.45 46.84
CA LEU A 654 17.57 -29.79 46.21
C LEU A 654 17.14 -30.93 47.14
N LYS A 655 16.91 -30.64 48.43
CA LYS A 655 16.35 -31.54 49.46
C LYS A 655 16.92 -32.97 49.37
N THR A 656 16.06 -33.96 49.11
CA THR A 656 16.36 -35.41 49.13
C THR A 656 17.49 -35.81 48.17
N VAL A 657 17.66 -35.10 47.05
CA VAL A 657 18.72 -35.36 46.07
C VAL A 657 20.09 -34.95 46.60
N ALA A 658 20.15 -33.84 47.36
CA ALA A 658 21.38 -33.33 47.96
C ALA A 658 21.71 -33.97 49.31
N TYR A 659 20.70 -34.39 50.09
CA TYR A 659 20.87 -34.93 51.44
C TYR A 659 21.79 -36.15 51.50
N SER A 660 21.70 -37.06 50.52
CA SER A 660 22.62 -38.21 50.43
C SER A 660 24.07 -37.77 50.27
N ALA A 661 24.33 -36.77 49.42
CA ALA A 661 25.68 -36.25 49.15
C ALA A 661 26.22 -35.42 50.31
N ILE A 662 25.38 -34.60 50.95
CA ILE A 662 25.74 -33.79 52.13
C ILE A 662 26.18 -34.70 53.27
N LEU A 663 25.38 -35.73 53.61
CA LEU A 663 25.67 -36.61 54.74
C LEU A 663 26.91 -37.49 54.51
N THR A 664 27.22 -37.86 53.27
CA THR A 664 28.31 -38.81 52.96
C THR A 664 29.64 -38.15 52.59
N LYS A 665 29.67 -36.86 52.24
CA LYS A 665 30.87 -36.19 51.71
C LYS A 665 31.28 -34.91 52.42
N PHE A 666 30.46 -34.29 53.27
CA PHE A 666 30.83 -33.07 53.98
C PHE A 666 31.76 -33.35 55.17
N SER A 667 32.72 -32.45 55.38
CA SER A 667 33.41 -32.32 56.66
C SER A 667 32.52 -31.62 57.70
N MET A 668 32.92 -31.68 58.98
CA MET A 668 32.16 -31.05 60.08
C MET A 668 32.03 -29.52 59.86
N GLU A 669 33.14 -28.87 59.52
CA GLU A 669 33.20 -27.42 59.32
C GLU A 669 32.28 -26.96 58.17
N GLU A 670 32.26 -27.69 57.06
CA GLU A 670 31.37 -27.39 55.92
C GLU A 670 29.90 -27.63 56.25
N PHE A 671 29.61 -28.60 57.11
CA PHE A 671 28.26 -28.89 57.57
C PHE A 671 27.73 -27.81 58.51
N GLU A 672 28.55 -27.28 59.41
CA GLU A 672 28.19 -26.13 60.24
C GLU A 672 27.97 -24.86 59.43
N GLU A 673 28.84 -24.61 58.44
CA GLU A 673 28.68 -23.47 57.53
C GLU A 673 27.38 -23.57 56.72
N PHE A 674 27.05 -24.75 56.18
CA PHE A 674 25.78 -25.01 55.50
C PHE A 674 24.57 -24.74 56.41
N LEU A 675 24.62 -25.16 57.67
CA LEU A 675 23.56 -24.91 58.65
C LEU A 675 23.43 -23.44 59.04
N GLY A 676 24.49 -22.64 58.88
CA GLY A 676 24.46 -21.18 59.06
C GLY A 676 23.68 -20.44 57.96
N TYR A 677 23.61 -20.99 56.75
CA TYR A 677 22.90 -20.41 55.62
C TYR A 677 21.45 -20.91 55.44
N CYS A 678 21.01 -21.86 56.27
CA CYS A 678 19.71 -22.52 56.16
C CYS A 678 18.90 -22.39 57.47
N ASN A 679 17.58 -22.67 57.40
CA ASN A 679 16.77 -22.83 58.61
C ASN A 679 17.23 -24.09 59.36
N ARG A 680 18.13 -23.92 60.34
CA ARG A 680 18.78 -24.99 61.10
C ARG A 680 17.78 -25.98 61.73
N ALA A 681 16.59 -25.54 62.13
CA ALA A 681 15.60 -26.43 62.74
C ALA A 681 14.89 -27.33 61.71
N GLU A 682 14.48 -26.79 60.56
CA GLU A 682 13.72 -27.51 59.54
C GLU A 682 14.61 -28.47 58.73
N THR A 683 15.83 -28.01 58.40
CA THR A 683 16.81 -28.82 57.66
C THR A 683 17.30 -30.02 58.46
N LEU A 684 17.55 -29.87 59.76
CA LEU A 684 17.94 -30.98 60.63
C LEU A 684 16.80 -32.01 60.80
N LEU A 685 15.54 -31.57 60.86
CA LEU A 685 14.38 -32.48 60.89
C LEU A 685 14.25 -33.27 59.58
N ALA A 686 14.37 -32.59 58.42
CA ALA A 686 14.30 -33.24 57.12
C ALA A 686 15.48 -34.22 56.86
N LEU A 687 16.69 -33.88 57.32
CA LEU A 687 17.85 -34.77 57.27
C LEU A 687 17.66 -36.00 58.17
N LYS A 688 17.03 -35.82 59.34
CA LYS A 688 16.70 -36.92 60.26
C LYS A 688 15.67 -37.88 59.67
N GLU A 689 14.64 -37.38 59.01
CA GLU A 689 13.64 -38.20 58.31
C GLU A 689 14.22 -38.94 57.10
N PHE A 690 15.28 -38.39 56.48
CA PHE A 690 15.95 -38.98 55.33
C PHE A 690 17.03 -40.03 55.70
N LEU A 691 17.66 -39.90 56.87
CA LEU A 691 18.73 -40.80 57.35
C LEU A 691 18.39 -42.32 57.29
N PRO A 692 17.16 -42.76 57.61
CA PRO A 692 16.74 -44.16 57.53
C PRO A 692 16.60 -44.69 56.10
N THR A 693 16.48 -43.80 55.10
CA THR A 693 16.30 -44.18 53.69
C THR A 693 17.61 -44.50 52.97
N LEU A 694 18.76 -44.23 53.62
CA LEU A 694 20.10 -44.52 53.10
C LEU A 694 20.48 -46.00 53.32
N SER A 695 21.28 -46.56 52.41
CA SER A 695 21.74 -47.94 52.57
C SER A 695 22.70 -48.09 53.77
N THR A 696 22.76 -49.29 54.34
CA THR A 696 23.65 -49.61 55.49
C THR A 696 25.13 -49.34 55.21
N HIS A 697 25.56 -49.37 53.95
CA HIS A 697 26.91 -48.99 53.52
C HIS A 697 27.10 -47.46 53.50
N GLN A 698 26.10 -46.70 53.06
CA GLN A 698 26.16 -45.23 53.05
C GLN A 698 26.13 -44.65 54.46
N GLN A 699 25.36 -45.24 55.37
CA GLN A 699 25.28 -44.82 56.78
C GLN A 699 26.61 -44.98 57.52
N LYS A 700 27.45 -45.94 57.13
CA LYS A 700 28.80 -46.15 57.71
C LYS A 700 29.82 -45.10 57.28
N ASN A 701 29.60 -44.42 56.15
CA ASN A 701 30.51 -43.40 55.60
C ASN A 701 30.19 -41.98 56.09
N ILE A 702 29.19 -41.82 56.94
CA ILE A 702 28.80 -40.52 57.52
C ILE A 702 29.70 -40.24 58.73
N ASN A 703 30.18 -39.00 58.85
CA ASN A 703 30.97 -38.56 60.01
C ASN A 703 30.14 -38.69 61.31
N SER A 704 30.67 -39.38 62.32
CA SER A 704 29.99 -39.64 63.59
C SER A 704 29.53 -38.35 64.29
N ALA A 705 30.32 -37.28 64.21
CA ALA A 705 29.97 -35.98 64.80
C ALA A 705 28.71 -35.35 64.16
N ILE A 706 28.46 -35.60 62.87
CA ILE A 706 27.26 -35.14 62.16
C ILE A 706 26.03 -35.94 62.60
N ILE A 707 26.20 -37.26 62.82
CA ILE A 707 25.13 -38.14 63.33
C ILE A 707 24.73 -37.73 64.74
N ASP A 708 25.71 -37.44 65.60
CA ASP A 708 25.48 -37.05 67.00
C ASP A 708 24.75 -35.72 67.08
N MET A 709 25.12 -34.72 66.26
CA MET A 709 24.43 -33.43 66.22
C MET A 709 22.98 -33.51 65.71
N ILE A 710 22.66 -34.47 64.83
CA ILE A 710 21.29 -34.71 64.35
C ILE A 710 20.43 -35.39 65.44
N LYS A 711 21.04 -36.23 66.30
CA LYS A 711 20.35 -36.99 67.36
C LYS A 711 20.22 -36.22 68.69
N ASP A 712 21.19 -35.38 69.04
CA ASP A 712 21.29 -34.66 70.33
C ASP A 712 20.13 -33.71 70.67
N LYS A 713 19.37 -33.27 69.65
CA LYS A 713 18.30 -32.28 69.85
C LYS A 713 17.06 -32.86 70.52
N ASP A 714 16.86 -34.17 70.47
CA ASP A 714 15.74 -34.85 71.14
C ASP A 714 16.04 -35.14 72.61
N GLU A 715 17.27 -35.49 72.99
CA GLU A 715 17.60 -35.69 74.41
C GLU A 715 17.36 -34.41 75.23
N LYS A 716 17.63 -33.24 74.64
CA LYS A 716 17.34 -31.93 75.26
C LYS A 716 15.84 -31.58 75.24
N LYS A 717 15.09 -31.97 74.21
CA LYS A 717 13.64 -31.70 74.12
C LYS A 717 12.80 -32.64 74.99
N GLU A 718 13.12 -33.92 75.02
CA GLU A 718 12.50 -34.92 75.91
C GLU A 718 12.79 -34.60 77.37
N LYS A 719 14.05 -34.30 77.75
CA LYS A 719 14.36 -33.80 79.10
C LYS A 719 13.55 -32.56 79.47
N SER A 720 13.43 -31.58 78.57
CA SER A 720 12.68 -30.35 78.85
C SER A 720 11.17 -30.54 78.99
N ARG A 721 10.59 -31.56 78.34
CA ARG A 721 9.18 -31.92 78.47
C ARG A 721 8.95 -32.65 79.79
N ASP A 722 9.79 -33.64 80.10
CA ASP A 722 9.75 -34.37 81.36
C ASP A 722 9.93 -33.45 82.58
N ASP A 723 10.84 -32.48 82.50
CA ASP A 723 11.06 -31.52 83.59
C ASP A 723 9.87 -30.57 83.78
N LYS A 724 9.24 -30.11 82.68
CA LYS A 724 8.02 -29.27 82.75
C LYS A 724 6.80 -30.03 83.27
N ASP A 725 6.67 -31.30 82.92
CA ASP A 725 5.57 -32.13 83.41
C ASP A 725 5.77 -32.48 84.89
N ARG A 726 7.01 -32.75 85.32
CA ARG A 726 7.38 -32.90 86.74
C ARG A 726 7.13 -31.62 87.55
N GLU A 727 7.38 -30.44 86.98
CA GLU A 727 7.16 -29.16 87.66
C GLU A 727 5.65 -28.85 87.81
N LYS A 728 4.84 -29.15 86.78
CA LYS A 728 3.38 -29.07 86.86
C LYS A 728 2.78 -30.02 87.89
N ASP A 729 3.32 -31.23 88.03
CA ASP A 729 2.86 -32.18 89.03
C ASP A 729 3.21 -31.73 90.45
N LYS A 730 4.40 -31.15 90.66
CA LYS A 730 4.78 -30.53 91.95
C LYS A 730 3.89 -29.35 92.32
N GLU A 731 3.50 -28.52 91.35
CA GLU A 731 2.59 -27.40 91.58
C GLU A 731 1.17 -27.88 91.94
N ARG A 732 0.68 -28.94 91.27
CA ARG A 732 -0.61 -29.59 91.60
C ARG A 732 -0.61 -30.18 93.00
N GLU A 733 0.50 -30.77 93.43
CA GLU A 733 0.71 -31.27 94.80
C GLU A 733 0.67 -30.14 95.83
N ARG A 734 1.37 -29.02 95.59
CA ARG A 734 1.34 -27.83 96.47
C ARG A 734 -0.07 -27.27 96.64
N ILE A 735 -0.82 -27.15 95.55
CA ILE A 735 -2.21 -26.67 95.58
C ILE A 735 -3.11 -27.62 96.37
N ARG A 736 -2.88 -28.94 96.31
CA ARG A 736 -3.63 -29.92 97.11
C ARG A 736 -3.31 -29.83 98.60
N LEU A 737 -2.04 -29.61 98.96
CA LEU A 737 -1.60 -29.44 100.35
C LEU A 737 -2.17 -28.15 100.94
N ASP A 738 -2.11 -27.03 100.20
CA ASP A 738 -2.64 -25.74 100.63
C ASP A 738 -4.18 -25.73 100.76
N ARG A 739 -4.88 -26.55 99.98
CA ARG A 739 -6.32 -26.80 100.21
C ARG A 739 -6.57 -27.58 101.50
N ARG A 740 -5.81 -28.65 101.75
CA ARG A 740 -5.95 -29.45 102.98
C ARG A 740 -5.66 -28.64 104.24
N ASP A 741 -4.68 -27.75 104.20
CA ASP A 741 -4.35 -26.92 105.36
C ASP A 741 -5.40 -25.83 105.61
N ARG A 742 -5.98 -25.24 104.55
CA ARG A 742 -7.14 -24.34 104.68
C ARG A 742 -8.39 -25.05 105.21
N ASP A 743 -8.63 -26.29 104.81
CA ASP A 743 -9.75 -27.09 105.33
C ASP A 743 -9.54 -27.42 106.82
N ARG A 744 -8.32 -27.78 107.23
CA ARG A 744 -7.97 -27.99 108.65
C ARG A 744 -8.10 -26.73 109.49
N GLU A 745 -7.76 -25.59 108.92
CA GLU A 745 -7.87 -24.29 109.60
C GLU A 745 -9.34 -23.87 109.75
N ARG A 746 -10.17 -24.17 108.74
CA ARG A 746 -11.63 -24.00 108.79
C ARG A 746 -12.27 -24.92 109.85
N ASP A 747 -11.88 -26.20 109.90
CA ASP A 747 -12.32 -27.15 110.93
C ASP A 747 -11.92 -26.70 112.35
N ARG A 748 -10.72 -26.15 112.52
CA ARG A 748 -10.27 -25.57 113.81
C ARG A 748 -11.10 -24.35 114.20
N LYS A 749 -11.49 -23.52 113.23
CA LYS A 749 -12.32 -22.33 113.47
C LYS A 749 -13.76 -22.72 113.83
N GLU A 750 -14.32 -23.71 113.13
CA GLU A 750 -15.64 -24.26 113.45
C GLU A 750 -15.69 -24.94 114.82
N ARG A 751 -14.62 -25.64 115.23
CA ARG A 751 -14.52 -26.18 116.60
C ARG A 751 -14.49 -25.09 117.66
N ARG A 752 -13.72 -24.02 117.44
CA ARG A 752 -13.65 -22.88 118.36
C ARG A 752 -14.98 -22.14 118.49
N GLU A 753 -15.75 -22.02 117.40
CA GLU A 753 -17.09 -21.44 117.44
C GLU A 753 -18.10 -22.34 118.15
N ARG A 754 -17.96 -23.67 118.03
CA ARG A 754 -18.80 -24.66 118.74
C ARG A 754 -18.54 -24.69 120.25
N ASP A 755 -17.32 -24.48 120.70
CA ASP A 755 -16.97 -24.43 122.13
C ASP A 755 -17.34 -23.08 122.80
N SER A 756 -17.82 -22.10 122.02
CA SER A 756 -18.17 -20.74 122.48
C SER A 756 -19.68 -20.44 122.52
N ARG A 757 -20.52 -21.44 122.23
CA ARG A 757 -21.99 -21.44 122.37
C ARG A 757 -22.41 -22.56 123.29
#